data_AF-A0A8H5L020-F1
#
_entry.id   AF-A0A8H5L020-F1
#
_cell.length_a   1.000
_cell.length_b   1.000
_cell.length_c   1.000
_cell.angle_alpha   90.00
_cell.angle_beta   90.00
_cell.angle_gamma   90.00
#
_symmetry.space_group_name_H-M   'P 1'
#
loop_
_entity.id
_entity.type
_entity.pdbx_description
1 polymer ?
#
loop_
_entity_poly.entity_id
_entity_poly.type
_entity_poly.pdbx_seq_one_letter_code
_entity_poly.pdbx_strand_id
1 'polypeptide(L)'
;MDYLVTHLSPGSLPLVNHIGLSQIEILGHGSLTLGHEEYEALGHYQNGFCLVHTSKAAAWSFPVLLLQKVSYSAIALRYAVAVALQDLDSRRYTEGLALSGQESALAFSHFTRASSAFQEAMRQSAKPVDHVETLATFYFHYVYLTHQRAVNKEELQKLSQAVVGYLQRSSIGDVLARSTTESAAAMTPSMRSFLCRLLLWVYREDVYAMGYRCAGQVARYMSDRPKLLRRLCVVSRPALQLNWGTLYPTEQRLDDVFSAQHLDMLVRMIQLQFQITEFGWSAMSDECSGTPRPEARNAQIEEKLNLIETDFSPTFQMVTMPDDSHPNPACDLVESAAVFVTIYYAWKMIYYRCAGMPEDMIQEVLAMLMQAAQHTIRKVHLKDLRRALLAAVIETKNPIHKDWIMSKLGPRWRLVLEHALDRHSRLGKHVSIWTLYELASDTSGICVTQIADTDTERNAIAILNSESTVDAVVNAVDKELGALREINSVIHNNPELCFKEFKAHDNITALLESLGFAVEKHAYGLDTSFVAEYGQGGRLVTICSEYDALEGVGHACGHNLIATASIASFLGIAAALKQSGAPGRVRILGCPAEEGGGGKIKLIQAGAFNDVDAALMVHASTPLDIPQPDGAAAVGGRSVAIFRGIFTGEPAHAGVVPWNGINALDAASLTYSAISMLRQQIRPTDRLNLYIKEGGQMTNIITARSVVEVGVRTLTLGENEKLQERVRNCFKGAALATGCKIEFESVYVYSQPDIMTTLLTMNPLNRMDTYADLHSNEPLCHEFTDIMSRHFDSHFHGDMRDPHISGGGSDFGNVSYECPSLHPLFIIPTLPTDNVHAPGFTRAAGEPAAFDAAIKAAKGIAVLGVRVLADEEFAKRMREAYEEDMKKCN
;
A
#
# COMPACT_ATOMS: atom_id res chain seq x y z
N MET A 1 -18.65 14.35 -20.48
CA MET A 1 -17.34 13.82 -20.93
C MET A 1 -17.36 13.64 -22.45
N ASP A 2 -17.63 14.70 -23.23
CA ASP A 2 -17.65 14.63 -24.71
C ASP A 2 -17.36 16.00 -25.36
N TYR A 3 -16.34 16.73 -24.88
CA TYR A 3 -16.00 18.06 -25.45
C TYR A 3 -14.50 18.41 -25.47
N LEU A 4 -13.60 17.44 -25.25
CA LEU A 4 -12.15 17.69 -25.22
C LEU A 4 -11.34 16.77 -26.16
N VAL A 5 -11.97 16.24 -27.20
CA VAL A 5 -11.27 15.53 -28.29
C VAL A 5 -11.63 16.23 -29.59
N THR A 6 -10.89 17.29 -29.94
CA THR A 6 -10.62 17.80 -31.30
C THR A 6 -10.22 19.27 -31.23
N HIS A 7 -8.92 19.55 -31.43
CA HIS A 7 -8.36 20.74 -32.11
C HIS A 7 -6.91 21.00 -31.70
N LEU A 8 -5.99 20.10 -32.07
CA LEU A 8 -4.60 20.47 -32.37
C LEU A 8 -4.10 19.50 -33.45
N SER A 9 -3.82 20.05 -34.64
CA SER A 9 -3.26 19.33 -35.79
C SER A 9 -1.90 18.69 -35.46
N PRO A 10 -1.55 17.53 -36.05
CA PRO A 10 -0.28 16.84 -35.81
C PRO A 10 0.86 17.53 -36.57
N GLY A 11 1.31 18.68 -36.05
CA GLY A 11 2.49 19.40 -36.50
C GLY A 11 3.59 19.30 -35.45
N SER A 12 4.46 18.28 -35.58
CA SER A 12 5.82 18.19 -35.03
C SER A 12 6.05 18.87 -33.66
N LEU A 13 5.44 18.32 -32.60
CA LEU A 13 5.99 18.43 -31.24
C LEU A 13 7.33 17.66 -31.20
N PRO A 14 8.29 18.00 -30.32
CA PRO A 14 9.42 17.12 -30.02
C PRO A 14 8.86 15.94 -29.22
N LEU A 15 8.20 15.04 -29.93
CA LEU A 15 7.87 13.72 -29.46
C LEU A 15 9.20 13.05 -29.13
N VAL A 16 9.33 12.66 -27.88
CA VAL A 16 10.40 11.79 -27.36
C VAL A 16 10.49 10.46 -28.13
N ASN A 17 9.54 10.17 -29.04
CA ASN A 17 9.73 9.17 -30.10
C ASN A 17 11.02 9.38 -30.92
N HIS A 18 11.64 10.57 -30.90
CA HIS A 18 12.93 10.83 -31.56
C HIS A 18 14.10 11.23 -30.65
N ILE A 19 13.92 11.36 -29.33
CA ILE A 19 15.07 11.40 -28.40
C ILE A 19 15.42 9.96 -28.01
N GLY A 20 15.98 9.19 -28.95
CA GLY A 20 16.85 8.02 -28.68
C GLY A 20 16.39 6.95 -27.66
N LEU A 21 15.11 6.88 -27.29
CA LEU A 21 14.58 5.82 -26.44
C LEU A 21 13.81 4.80 -27.28
N SER A 22 14.37 4.45 -28.45
CA SER A 22 14.05 3.14 -29.02
C SER A 22 14.53 2.08 -28.03
N GLN A 23 13.83 0.95 -27.92
CA GLN A 23 14.22 -0.21 -27.10
C GLN A 23 15.68 -0.69 -27.29
N ILE A 24 16.40 -0.13 -28.26
CA ILE A 24 17.72 -0.55 -28.74
C ILE A 24 18.86 0.34 -28.22
N GLU A 25 18.63 1.58 -27.75
CA GLU A 25 19.73 2.53 -27.40
C GLU A 25 20.01 2.73 -25.90
N ILE A 26 19.39 1.98 -24.99
CA ILE A 26 19.89 1.86 -23.60
C ILE A 26 21.11 0.90 -23.52
N LEU A 27 21.61 0.42 -24.67
CA LEU A 27 22.77 -0.47 -24.79
C LEU A 27 24.12 0.24 -24.99
N GLY A 28 24.20 1.56 -24.74
CA GLY A 28 25.44 2.32 -24.78
C GLY A 28 25.92 2.72 -23.38
N HIS A 29 26.71 1.87 -22.73
CA HIS A 29 27.32 2.06 -21.40
C HIS A 29 26.38 2.03 -20.18
N GLY A 30 25.90 0.82 -19.83
CA GLY A 30 25.47 0.50 -18.47
C GLY A 30 24.04 -0.03 -18.32
N SER A 31 23.71 -1.12 -19.02
CA SER A 31 22.64 -2.10 -18.73
C SER A 31 21.47 -1.67 -17.81
N LEU A 32 20.74 -0.60 -18.15
CA LEU A 32 19.50 -0.23 -17.46
C LEU A 32 18.31 -0.56 -18.37
N THR A 33 17.71 -1.73 -18.22
CA THR A 33 16.45 -2.04 -18.92
C THR A 33 15.29 -1.42 -18.16
N LEU A 34 14.51 -0.55 -18.82
CA LEU A 34 13.29 0.07 -18.26
C LEU A 34 12.07 -0.74 -18.69
N GLY A 35 11.16 -1.01 -17.74
CA GLY A 35 9.87 -1.66 -17.96
C GLY A 35 8.77 -0.67 -18.32
N HIS A 36 7.55 -1.19 -18.47
CA HIS A 36 6.39 -0.38 -18.90
C HIS A 36 6.08 0.75 -17.91
N GLU A 37 6.14 0.44 -16.62
CA GLU A 37 5.85 1.33 -15.51
C GLU A 37 6.90 2.44 -15.39
N GLU A 38 8.19 2.13 -15.61
CA GLU A 38 9.23 3.16 -15.66
C GLU A 38 9.05 4.11 -16.85
N TYR A 39 8.65 3.61 -18.02
CA TYR A 39 8.36 4.47 -19.17
C TYR A 39 7.15 5.37 -18.94
N GLU A 40 6.09 4.83 -18.34
CA GLU A 40 4.91 5.62 -17.98
C GLU A 40 5.29 6.71 -16.95
N ALA A 41 6.06 6.35 -15.93
CA ALA A 41 6.55 7.29 -14.93
C ALA A 41 7.38 8.41 -15.55
N LEU A 42 8.32 8.09 -16.45
CA LEU A 42 9.09 9.11 -17.15
C LEU A 42 8.20 9.98 -18.06
N GLY A 43 7.16 9.42 -18.66
CA GLY A 43 6.12 10.17 -19.37
C GLY A 43 5.36 11.13 -18.45
N HIS A 44 4.99 10.68 -17.25
CA HIS A 44 4.40 11.54 -16.22
C HIS A 44 5.38 12.62 -15.75
N TYR A 45 6.68 12.30 -15.60
CA TYR A 45 7.70 13.27 -15.24
C TYR A 45 7.77 14.41 -16.27
N GLN A 46 7.69 14.10 -17.56
CA GLN A 46 7.75 15.08 -18.64
C GLN A 46 6.51 15.97 -18.74
N ASN A 47 5.34 15.41 -18.44
CA ASN A 47 4.07 16.07 -18.69
C ASN A 47 3.40 16.60 -17.41
N GLY A 48 3.26 15.77 -16.39
CA GLY A 48 2.59 16.11 -15.13
C GLY A 48 3.52 16.81 -14.13
N PHE A 49 4.67 16.20 -13.82
CA PHE A 49 5.63 16.74 -12.84
C PHE A 49 6.18 18.10 -13.30
N CYS A 50 6.45 18.28 -14.59
CA CYS A 50 7.02 19.54 -15.11
C CYS A 50 6.14 20.77 -14.88
N LEU A 51 4.80 20.62 -14.92
CA LEU A 51 3.85 21.74 -14.90
C LEU A 51 3.95 22.60 -13.63
N VAL A 52 4.45 22.03 -12.53
CA VAL A 52 4.53 22.72 -11.24
C VAL A 52 5.91 23.33 -10.96
N HIS A 53 6.85 23.07 -11.88
CA HIS A 53 8.25 23.49 -11.78
C HIS A 53 8.68 24.43 -12.92
N THR A 54 7.73 24.93 -13.71
CA THR A 54 8.02 25.79 -14.85
C THR A 54 6.89 26.78 -15.14
N SER A 55 7.23 27.94 -15.72
CA SER A 55 6.27 28.91 -16.25
C SER A 55 6.17 28.84 -17.78
N LYS A 56 6.44 27.66 -18.33
CA LYS A 56 6.64 27.38 -19.75
C LYS A 56 5.79 26.20 -20.19
N ALA A 57 5.71 25.99 -21.50
CA ALA A 57 5.24 24.72 -22.01
C ALA A 57 6.11 23.57 -21.45
N ALA A 58 5.46 22.54 -20.88
CA ALA A 58 6.11 21.45 -20.17
C ALA A 58 7.25 20.79 -20.96
N ALA A 59 7.04 20.58 -22.27
CA ALA A 59 8.01 19.99 -23.19
C ALA A 59 9.35 20.75 -23.28
N TRP A 60 9.36 22.05 -22.98
CA TRP A 60 10.52 22.93 -23.10
C TRP A 60 11.08 23.36 -21.75
N SER A 61 10.62 22.72 -20.68
CA SER A 61 10.96 23.07 -19.30
C SER A 61 12.35 22.57 -18.87
N PHE A 62 12.84 23.11 -17.75
CA PHE A 62 14.10 22.66 -17.18
C PHE A 62 14.08 21.19 -16.71
N PRO A 63 13.02 20.66 -16.08
CA PRO A 63 12.99 19.24 -15.72
C PRO A 63 13.05 18.31 -16.94
N VAL A 64 12.41 18.65 -18.07
CA VAL A 64 12.57 17.87 -19.33
C VAL A 64 14.00 17.93 -19.85
N LEU A 65 14.60 19.13 -19.84
CA LEU A 65 16.01 19.29 -20.23
C LEU A 65 16.96 18.50 -19.30
N LEU A 66 16.68 18.49 -17.99
CA LEU A 66 17.42 17.71 -17.01
C LEU A 66 17.32 16.22 -17.31
N LEU A 67 16.12 15.71 -17.58
CA LEU A 67 15.90 14.30 -17.96
C LEU A 67 16.70 13.92 -19.21
N GLN A 68 16.74 14.79 -20.22
CA GLN A 68 17.56 14.59 -21.41
C GLN A 68 19.06 14.50 -21.07
N LYS A 69 19.57 15.39 -20.20
CA LYS A 69 20.99 15.39 -19.81
C LYS A 69 21.40 14.16 -18.99
N VAL A 70 20.50 13.65 -18.15
CA VAL A 70 20.79 12.48 -17.30
C VAL A 70 20.48 11.15 -17.96
N SER A 71 19.84 11.14 -19.13
CA SER A 71 19.55 9.90 -19.89
C SER A 71 20.81 9.08 -20.22
N TYR A 72 21.97 9.74 -20.27
CA TYR A 72 23.28 9.11 -20.51
C TYR A 72 23.97 8.59 -19.24
N SER A 73 23.38 8.79 -18.06
CA SER A 73 23.93 8.37 -16.76
C SER A 73 23.00 7.36 -16.10
N ALA A 74 23.46 6.12 -15.94
CA ALA A 74 22.67 5.07 -15.30
C ALA A 74 22.30 5.41 -13.85
N ILE A 75 23.17 6.11 -13.11
CA ILE A 75 22.92 6.50 -11.72
C ILE A 75 21.84 7.59 -11.67
N ALA A 76 22.05 8.70 -12.40
CA ALA A 76 21.12 9.82 -12.36
C ALA A 76 19.77 9.48 -13.01
N LEU A 77 19.74 8.63 -14.04
CA LEU A 77 18.50 8.15 -14.66
C LEU A 77 17.69 7.27 -13.71
N ARG A 78 18.32 6.36 -12.94
CA ARG A 78 17.61 5.58 -11.91
C ARG A 78 16.98 6.46 -10.84
N TYR A 79 17.69 7.51 -10.41
CA TYR A 79 17.13 8.51 -9.49
C TYR A 79 15.94 9.25 -10.10
N ALA A 80 16.04 9.66 -11.37
CA ALA A 80 14.94 10.32 -12.07
C ALA A 80 13.70 9.42 -12.17
N VAL A 81 13.90 8.13 -12.49
CA VAL A 81 12.85 7.10 -12.51
C VAL A 81 12.22 6.92 -11.13
N ALA A 82 13.03 6.86 -10.07
CA ALA A 82 12.53 6.72 -8.69
C ALA A 82 11.64 7.91 -8.28
N VAL A 83 12.08 9.14 -8.58
CA VAL A 83 11.29 10.35 -8.35
C VAL A 83 9.99 10.33 -9.17
N ALA A 84 10.09 9.97 -10.44
CA ALA A 84 8.95 9.92 -11.35
C ALA A 84 7.88 8.91 -10.90
N LEU A 85 8.30 7.72 -10.50
CA LEU A 85 7.42 6.66 -9.99
C LEU A 85 6.75 7.07 -8.68
N GLN A 86 7.51 7.62 -7.73
CA GLN A 86 6.97 8.11 -6.45
C GLN A 86 5.93 9.23 -6.66
N ASP A 87 6.19 10.12 -7.61
CA ASP A 87 5.29 11.22 -7.94
C ASP A 87 4.01 10.73 -8.63
N LEU A 88 4.14 9.78 -9.55
CA LEU A 88 3.03 9.15 -10.26
C LEU A 88 2.13 8.36 -9.30
N ASP A 89 2.72 7.57 -8.40
CA ASP A 89 2.02 6.83 -7.35
C ASP A 89 1.24 7.79 -6.44
N SER A 90 1.90 8.86 -5.98
CA SER A 90 1.27 9.90 -5.18
C SER A 90 0.10 10.58 -5.90
N ARG A 91 0.20 10.74 -7.22
CA ARG A 91 -0.87 11.33 -8.04
C ARG A 91 -2.08 10.40 -8.15
N ARG A 92 -1.86 9.13 -8.51
CA ARG A 92 -2.92 8.13 -8.60
C ARG A 92 -3.67 8.00 -7.27
N TYR A 93 -2.94 8.09 -6.16
CA TYR A 93 -3.52 8.08 -4.82
C TYR A 93 -4.49 9.24 -4.59
N THR A 94 -4.08 10.46 -4.96
CA THR A 94 -4.94 11.64 -4.81
C THR A 94 -6.15 11.65 -5.74
N GLU A 95 -6.06 10.97 -6.88
CA GLU A 95 -7.16 10.86 -7.86
C GLU A 95 -8.12 9.70 -7.53
N GLY A 96 -7.91 8.99 -6.41
CA GLY A 96 -8.77 7.88 -5.99
C GLY A 96 -8.65 6.64 -6.88
N LEU A 97 -7.60 6.56 -7.69
CA LEU A 97 -7.29 5.41 -8.54
C LEU A 97 -6.64 4.31 -7.69
N ALA A 98 -6.93 3.05 -8.03
CA ALA A 98 -6.31 1.90 -7.40
C ALA A 98 -4.78 2.01 -7.51
N LEU A 99 -4.07 1.93 -6.39
CA LEU A 99 -2.61 1.87 -6.41
C LEU A 99 -2.22 0.40 -6.54
N SER A 100 -1.41 0.06 -7.53
CA SER A 100 -0.85 -1.29 -7.67
C SER A 100 0.27 -1.56 -6.64
N GLY A 101 0.76 -0.53 -5.93
CA GLY A 101 1.92 -0.62 -5.03
C GLY A 101 3.26 -0.85 -5.75
N GLN A 102 3.21 -1.21 -7.02
CA GLN A 102 4.33 -1.55 -7.89
C GLN A 102 5.22 -0.33 -8.15
N GLU A 103 4.67 0.86 -8.38
CA GLU A 103 5.48 2.06 -8.60
C GLU A 103 6.25 2.46 -7.34
N SER A 104 5.65 2.32 -6.15
CA SER A 104 6.30 2.59 -4.87
C SER A 104 7.48 1.62 -4.61
N ALA A 105 7.29 0.32 -4.86
CA ALA A 105 8.35 -0.68 -4.72
C ALA A 105 9.47 -0.50 -5.76
N LEU A 106 9.11 -0.22 -7.02
CA LEU A 106 10.08 0.09 -8.09
C LEU A 106 10.84 1.37 -7.78
N ALA A 107 10.17 2.41 -7.28
CA ALA A 107 10.79 3.66 -6.88
C ALA A 107 11.85 3.43 -5.79
N PHE A 108 11.51 2.66 -4.75
CA PHE A 108 12.43 2.31 -3.68
C PHE A 108 13.62 1.47 -4.17
N SER A 109 13.38 0.51 -5.06
CA SER A 109 14.42 -0.32 -5.66
C SER A 109 15.40 0.51 -6.50
N HIS A 110 14.89 1.37 -7.40
CA HIS A 110 15.72 2.25 -8.22
C HIS A 110 16.51 3.24 -7.36
N PHE A 111 15.87 3.84 -6.35
CA PHE A 111 16.53 4.73 -5.40
C PHE A 111 17.67 4.02 -4.66
N THR A 112 17.41 2.88 -4.02
CA THR A 112 18.41 2.16 -3.21
C THR A 112 19.62 1.73 -4.04
N ARG A 113 19.38 1.23 -5.26
CA ARG A 113 20.45 0.86 -6.21
C ARG A 113 21.25 2.09 -6.65
N ALA A 114 20.58 3.19 -6.97
CA ALA A 114 21.24 4.43 -7.37
C ALA A 114 22.04 5.06 -6.23
N SER A 115 21.51 5.06 -5.00
CA SER A 115 22.21 5.55 -3.80
C SER A 115 23.47 4.74 -3.51
N SER A 116 23.38 3.42 -3.58
CA SER A 116 24.54 2.54 -3.37
C SER A 116 25.62 2.77 -4.44
N ALA A 117 25.22 2.80 -5.71
CA ALA A 117 26.13 3.05 -6.83
C ALA A 117 26.77 4.45 -6.76
N PHE A 118 26.00 5.47 -6.39
CA PHE A 118 26.49 6.83 -6.25
C PHE A 118 27.48 6.97 -5.08
N GLN A 119 27.18 6.37 -3.93
CA GLN A 119 28.11 6.35 -2.79
C GLN A 119 29.44 5.70 -3.15
N GLU A 120 29.40 4.59 -3.90
CA GLU A 120 30.61 3.92 -4.38
C GLU A 120 31.37 4.78 -5.40
N ALA A 121 30.69 5.38 -6.37
CA ALA A 121 31.29 6.30 -7.34
C ALA A 121 31.96 7.50 -6.65
N MET A 122 31.35 8.03 -5.59
CA MET A 122 31.90 9.16 -4.81
C MET A 122 33.11 8.78 -3.94
N ARG A 123 33.33 7.50 -3.64
CA ARG A 123 34.52 6.99 -2.92
C ARG A 123 35.72 6.78 -3.83
N GLN A 124 35.50 6.49 -5.12
CA GLN A 124 36.56 6.20 -6.08
C GLN A 124 37.25 7.50 -6.56
N SER A 125 38.37 7.87 -5.93
CA SER A 125 39.04 9.17 -6.15
C SER A 125 39.77 9.35 -7.49
N ALA A 126 39.69 8.38 -8.42
CA ALA A 126 40.55 8.30 -9.60
C ALA A 126 39.90 8.73 -10.93
N LYS A 127 38.57 8.93 -10.98
CA LYS A 127 37.88 9.35 -12.22
C LYS A 127 37.58 10.85 -12.24
N PRO A 128 37.64 11.53 -13.41
CA PRO A 128 37.15 12.89 -13.55
C PRO A 128 35.66 12.93 -13.19
N VAL A 129 35.28 13.87 -12.33
CA VAL A 129 33.91 13.95 -11.80
C VAL A 129 32.98 14.59 -12.83
N ASP A 130 31.91 13.87 -13.19
CA ASP A 130 30.81 14.44 -13.96
C ASP A 130 29.94 15.32 -13.05
N HIS A 131 30.08 16.65 -13.20
CA HIS A 131 29.32 17.63 -12.42
C HIS A 131 27.81 17.59 -12.72
N VAL A 132 27.41 17.21 -13.94
CA VAL A 132 25.98 17.09 -14.32
C VAL A 132 25.37 15.93 -13.57
N GLU A 133 25.96 14.73 -13.69
CA GLU A 133 25.49 13.53 -13.00
C GLU A 133 25.44 13.75 -11.47
N THR A 134 26.49 14.34 -10.90
CA THR A 134 26.60 14.53 -9.45
C THR A 134 25.54 15.49 -8.91
N LEU A 135 25.39 16.67 -9.52
CA LEU A 135 24.41 17.66 -9.07
C LEU A 135 22.97 17.21 -9.36
N ALA A 136 22.75 16.48 -10.46
CA ALA A 136 21.43 15.93 -10.78
C ALA A 136 21.03 14.84 -9.79
N THR A 137 21.99 13.97 -9.45
CA THR A 137 21.79 12.95 -8.40
C THR A 137 21.44 13.59 -7.07
N PHE A 138 22.16 14.63 -6.63
CA PHE A 138 21.80 15.36 -5.41
C PHE A 138 20.40 15.97 -5.47
N TYR A 139 20.05 16.59 -6.60
CA TYR A 139 18.70 17.15 -6.80
C TYR A 139 17.63 16.07 -6.66
N PHE A 140 17.72 14.96 -7.40
CA PHE A 140 16.74 13.88 -7.32
C PHE A 140 16.70 13.20 -5.95
N HIS A 141 17.86 13.06 -5.28
CA HIS A 141 17.93 12.50 -3.93
C HIS A 141 17.15 13.38 -2.94
N TYR A 142 17.29 14.71 -3.02
CA TYR A 142 16.47 15.62 -2.23
C TYR A 142 14.98 15.48 -2.54
N VAL A 143 14.61 15.52 -3.82
CA VAL A 143 13.20 15.42 -4.24
C VAL A 143 12.61 14.12 -3.71
N TYR A 144 13.28 12.99 -3.90
CA TYR A 144 12.80 11.69 -3.42
C TYR A 144 12.57 11.67 -1.89
N LEU A 145 13.57 12.08 -1.10
CA LEU A 145 13.50 12.04 0.37
C LEU A 145 12.44 12.98 0.94
N THR A 146 12.27 14.16 0.34
CA THR A 146 11.29 15.15 0.81
C THR A 146 9.85 14.77 0.44
N HIS A 147 9.67 13.86 -0.53
CA HIS A 147 8.36 13.39 -0.98
C HIS A 147 7.95 12.05 -0.34
N GLN A 148 8.77 11.45 0.53
CA GLN A 148 8.44 10.22 1.25
C GLN A 148 7.29 10.37 2.25
N ARG A 149 6.64 9.24 2.57
CA ARG A 149 5.60 9.14 3.59
C ARG A 149 6.12 9.45 5.00
N ALA A 150 7.35 9.06 5.31
CA ALA A 150 8.07 9.49 6.50
C ALA A 150 9.35 10.20 6.07
N VAL A 151 9.59 11.41 6.58
CA VAL A 151 10.78 12.19 6.18
C VAL A 151 11.98 11.71 6.99
N ASN A 152 12.97 11.11 6.32
CA ASN A 152 14.23 10.73 6.96
C ASN A 152 15.11 11.97 7.20
N LYS A 153 14.96 12.58 8.39
CA LYS A 153 15.71 13.78 8.79
C LYS A 153 17.22 13.56 8.79
N GLU A 154 17.67 12.40 9.24
CA GLU A 154 19.10 12.09 9.34
C GLU A 154 19.74 12.01 7.95
N GLU A 155 19.06 11.36 7.00
CA GLU A 155 19.55 11.23 5.63
C GLU A 155 19.56 12.59 4.91
N LEU A 156 18.52 13.41 5.07
CA LEU A 156 18.51 14.78 4.54
C LEU A 156 19.62 15.66 5.13
N GLN A 157 19.92 15.50 6.43
CA GLN A 157 21.02 16.20 7.08
C GLN A 157 22.37 15.80 6.50
N LYS A 158 22.58 14.49 6.29
CA LYS A 158 23.79 13.92 5.67
C LYS A 158 23.92 14.40 4.21
N LEU A 159 22.83 14.40 3.45
CA LEU A 159 22.79 14.86 2.06
C LEU A 159 23.20 16.33 1.95
N SER A 160 22.67 17.19 2.82
CA SER A 160 23.02 18.62 2.86
C SER A 160 24.50 18.86 3.12
N GLN A 161 25.08 18.12 4.06
CA GLN A 161 26.52 18.16 4.31
C GLN A 161 27.34 17.62 3.14
N ALA A 162 26.88 16.54 2.49
CA ALA A 162 27.55 15.94 1.35
C ALA A 162 27.62 16.90 0.15
N VAL A 163 26.54 17.64 -0.13
CA VAL A 163 26.50 18.65 -1.20
C VAL A 163 27.49 19.78 -0.92
N VAL A 164 27.49 20.34 0.29
CA VAL A 164 28.46 21.40 0.64
C VAL A 164 29.90 20.88 0.55
N GLY A 165 30.17 19.70 1.09
CA GLY A 165 31.48 19.06 0.99
C GLY A 165 31.90 18.84 -0.47
N TYR A 166 30.96 18.48 -1.34
CA TYR A 166 31.22 18.37 -2.78
C TYR A 166 31.55 19.72 -3.43
N LEU A 167 30.75 20.76 -3.18
CA LEU A 167 30.96 22.10 -3.73
C LEU A 167 32.32 22.68 -3.32
N GLN A 168 32.74 22.43 -2.09
CA GLN A 168 34.04 22.84 -1.56
C GLN A 168 35.20 22.05 -2.18
N ARG A 169 35.12 20.71 -2.25
CA ARG A 169 36.18 19.86 -2.80
C ARG A 169 36.38 20.05 -4.31
N SER A 170 35.28 20.17 -5.06
CA SER A 170 35.32 20.33 -6.52
C SER A 170 35.60 21.77 -6.97
N SER A 171 35.40 22.75 -6.10
CA SER A 171 35.41 24.19 -6.44
C SER A 171 34.43 24.58 -7.56
N ILE A 172 33.45 23.72 -7.90
CA ILE A 172 32.56 23.94 -9.05
C ILE A 172 31.74 25.21 -8.91
N GLY A 173 31.30 25.55 -7.69
CA GLY A 173 30.56 26.79 -7.43
C GLY A 173 31.36 28.04 -7.81
N ASP A 174 32.66 28.06 -7.48
CA ASP A 174 33.53 29.18 -7.81
C ASP A 174 33.86 29.21 -9.31
N VAL A 175 34.03 28.06 -9.95
CA VAL A 175 34.23 27.95 -11.41
C VAL A 175 33.02 28.50 -12.17
N LEU A 176 31.80 28.14 -11.76
CA LEU A 176 30.55 28.62 -12.37
C LEU A 176 30.37 30.14 -12.23
N ALA A 177 30.93 30.74 -11.18
CA ALA A 177 30.86 32.18 -10.92
C ALA A 177 31.98 33.01 -11.56
N ARG A 178 33.01 32.45 -12.20
CA ARG A 178 34.07 33.25 -12.87
C ARG A 178 33.58 33.88 -14.18
N SER A 179 34.15 35.03 -14.54
CA SER A 179 33.84 35.69 -15.82
C SER A 179 34.31 34.81 -16.98
N THR A 180 33.62 34.85 -18.12
CA THR A 180 33.96 34.08 -19.33
C THR A 180 35.33 34.45 -19.90
N THR A 181 35.87 35.63 -19.57
CA THR A 181 37.17 36.13 -20.02
C THR A 181 38.35 35.63 -19.19
N GLU A 182 38.12 35.03 -18.01
CA GLU A 182 39.18 34.61 -17.05
C GLU A 182 39.46 33.09 -17.06
N SER A 183 38.82 32.30 -17.92
CA SER A 183 39.01 30.85 -17.98
C SER A 183 39.06 30.36 -19.42
N ALA A 184 40.27 30.24 -19.96
CA ALA A 184 40.50 29.85 -21.35
C ALA A 184 40.32 28.34 -21.63
N ALA A 185 39.80 27.51 -20.71
CA ALA A 185 39.97 26.06 -20.87
C ALA A 185 39.01 25.06 -20.17
N ALA A 186 37.72 25.28 -19.88
CA ALA A 186 36.97 24.15 -19.27
C ALA A 186 35.48 23.90 -19.56
N MET A 187 34.66 24.88 -19.96
CA MET A 187 33.21 24.62 -20.00
C MET A 187 32.47 25.47 -21.04
N THR A 188 31.64 24.83 -21.87
CA THR A 188 30.80 25.53 -22.85
C THR A 188 29.79 26.44 -22.16
N PRO A 189 29.37 27.55 -22.79
CA PRO A 189 28.34 28.43 -22.24
C PRO A 189 27.02 27.71 -21.89
N SER A 190 26.61 26.75 -22.73
CA SER A 190 25.41 25.95 -22.51
C SER A 190 25.50 25.07 -21.26
N MET A 191 26.63 24.38 -21.08
CA MET A 191 26.89 23.54 -19.91
C MET A 191 26.98 24.38 -18.63
N ARG A 192 27.68 25.52 -18.69
CA ARG A 192 27.78 26.45 -17.56
C ARG A 192 26.41 26.96 -17.12
N SER A 193 25.59 27.40 -18.08
CA SER A 193 24.23 27.88 -17.79
C SER A 193 23.34 26.80 -17.19
N PHE A 194 23.43 25.57 -17.71
CA PHE A 194 22.70 24.40 -17.20
C PHE A 194 23.09 24.07 -15.75
N LEU A 195 24.39 23.97 -15.45
CA LEU A 195 24.87 23.66 -14.10
C LEU A 195 24.51 24.75 -13.08
N CYS A 196 24.58 26.03 -13.46
CA CYS A 196 24.07 27.12 -12.63
C CYS A 196 22.58 26.95 -12.31
N ARG A 197 21.77 26.59 -13.31
CA ARG A 197 20.34 26.36 -13.12
C ARG A 197 20.07 25.17 -12.20
N LEU A 198 20.77 24.06 -12.41
CA LEU A 198 20.65 22.86 -11.57
C LEU A 198 21.03 23.12 -10.12
N LEU A 199 22.10 23.89 -9.89
CA LEU A 199 22.54 24.25 -8.55
C LEU A 199 21.52 25.14 -7.81
N LEU A 200 20.80 26.01 -8.52
CA LEU A 200 19.69 26.78 -7.93
C LEU A 200 18.53 25.87 -7.51
N TRP A 201 18.25 24.80 -8.25
CA TRP A 201 17.27 23.79 -7.86
C TRP A 201 17.72 22.98 -6.66
N VAL A 202 18.98 22.56 -6.59
CA VAL A 202 19.55 21.91 -5.39
C VAL A 202 19.45 22.84 -4.16
N TYR A 203 19.76 24.13 -4.33
CA TYR A 203 19.60 25.13 -3.28
C TYR A 203 18.14 25.26 -2.82
N ARG A 204 17.19 25.29 -3.76
CA ARG A 204 15.74 25.31 -3.44
C ARG A 204 15.34 24.11 -2.61
N GLU A 205 15.75 22.90 -2.99
CA GLU A 205 15.34 21.69 -2.27
C GLU A 205 15.96 21.60 -0.87
N ASP A 206 17.20 22.07 -0.69
CA ASP A 206 17.81 22.16 0.65
C ASP A 206 17.03 23.10 1.57
N VAL A 207 16.60 24.26 1.05
CA VAL A 207 15.72 25.21 1.77
C VAL A 207 14.33 24.59 2.03
N TYR A 208 13.80 23.79 1.11
CA TYR A 208 12.54 23.09 1.32
C TYR A 208 12.65 22.07 2.47
N ALA A 209 13.74 21.30 2.51
CA ALA A 209 14.02 20.30 3.54
C ALA A 209 14.20 20.90 4.94
N MET A 210 14.69 22.14 5.05
CA MET A 210 14.75 22.88 6.33
C MET A 210 13.40 23.04 7.03
N GLY A 211 12.30 22.98 6.28
CA GLY A 211 10.95 22.95 6.85
C GLY A 211 10.72 21.79 7.82
N TYR A 212 11.47 20.69 7.72
CA TYR A 212 11.37 19.52 8.62
C TYR A 212 12.40 19.53 9.76
N ARG A 213 13.05 20.69 10.00
CA ARG A 213 14.12 20.86 11.00
C ARG A 213 15.36 19.98 10.72
N CYS A 214 15.64 19.72 9.45
CA CYS A 214 16.83 19.01 8.96
C CYS A 214 17.42 19.74 7.74
N ALA A 215 18.67 19.44 7.37
CA ALA A 215 19.36 20.06 6.21
C ALA A 215 19.69 21.57 6.41
N GLY A 216 19.83 22.33 5.31
CA GLY A 216 20.08 23.78 5.32
C GLY A 216 21.53 24.21 5.23
N GLN A 217 22.47 23.28 5.07
CA GLN A 217 23.89 23.61 4.93
C GLN A 217 24.21 24.24 3.57
N VAL A 218 23.55 23.79 2.49
CA VAL A 218 23.69 24.41 1.17
C VAL A 218 23.11 25.82 1.20
N ALA A 219 21.98 26.00 1.89
CA ALA A 219 21.35 27.29 2.03
C ALA A 219 22.19 28.32 2.78
N ARG A 220 22.86 27.90 3.86
CA ARG A 220 23.87 28.72 4.55
C ARG A 220 25.06 29.03 3.66
N TYR A 221 25.61 28.02 3.00
CA TYR A 221 26.72 28.18 2.06
C TYR A 221 26.44 29.22 0.96
N MET A 222 25.22 29.23 0.41
CA MET A 222 24.79 30.21 -0.59
C MET A 222 24.52 31.60 0.02
N SER A 223 23.89 31.64 1.19
CA SER A 223 23.56 32.90 1.90
C SER A 223 24.80 33.68 2.32
N ASP A 224 25.87 32.97 2.73
CA ASP A 224 27.17 33.56 3.08
C ASP A 224 27.92 34.10 1.84
N ARG A 225 27.45 33.77 0.63
CA ARG A 225 28.08 34.13 -0.65
C ARG A 225 27.10 34.83 -1.59
N PRO A 226 26.54 36.01 -1.25
CA PRO A 226 25.51 36.67 -2.06
C PRO A 226 25.97 37.07 -3.46
N LYS A 227 27.29 37.29 -3.67
CA LYS A 227 27.87 37.54 -5.00
C LYS A 227 27.83 36.29 -5.89
N LEU A 228 28.09 35.11 -5.32
CA LEU A 228 28.00 33.82 -6.02
C LEU A 228 26.56 33.61 -6.49
N LEU A 229 25.58 33.71 -5.58
CA LEU A 229 24.17 33.48 -5.90
C LEU A 229 23.65 34.41 -7.00
N ARG A 230 23.98 35.72 -6.94
CA ARG A 230 23.64 36.67 -8.01
C ARG A 230 24.22 36.26 -9.36
N ARG A 231 25.49 35.82 -9.40
CA ARG A 231 26.13 35.35 -10.62
C ARG A 231 25.50 34.07 -11.15
N LEU A 232 25.21 33.09 -10.29
CA LEU A 232 24.51 31.86 -10.68
C LEU A 232 23.16 32.17 -11.32
N CYS A 233 22.38 33.08 -10.72
CA CYS A 233 21.09 33.51 -11.28
C CYS A 233 21.25 34.06 -12.71
N VAL A 234 22.12 35.05 -12.89
CA VAL A 234 22.34 35.71 -14.19
C VAL A 234 22.82 34.71 -15.24
N VAL A 235 23.81 33.87 -14.91
CA VAL A 235 24.38 32.88 -15.83
C VAL A 235 23.37 31.78 -16.18
N SER A 236 22.43 31.47 -15.29
CA SER A 236 21.42 30.44 -15.52
C SER A 236 20.29 30.86 -16.47
N ARG A 237 20.08 32.16 -16.71
CA ARG A 237 18.95 32.69 -17.49
C ARG A 237 18.78 32.02 -18.87
N PRO A 238 19.81 31.93 -19.72
CA PRO A 238 19.67 31.37 -21.07
C PRO A 238 19.78 29.84 -21.12
N ALA A 239 19.65 29.12 -19.99
CA ALA A 239 19.90 27.67 -19.91
C ALA A 239 19.07 26.86 -20.92
N LEU A 240 17.79 27.21 -21.11
CA LEU A 240 16.91 26.51 -22.04
C LEU A 240 17.31 26.79 -23.49
N GLN A 241 17.36 28.07 -23.87
CA GLN A 241 17.76 28.50 -25.22
C GLN A 241 19.14 27.94 -25.64
N LEU A 242 20.14 27.98 -24.77
CA LEU A 242 21.50 27.51 -25.10
C LEU A 242 21.60 25.99 -25.23
N ASN A 243 20.77 25.22 -24.52
CA ASN A 243 20.86 23.76 -24.53
C ASN A 243 19.94 23.11 -25.56
N TRP A 244 18.77 23.70 -25.83
CA TRP A 244 17.89 23.25 -26.90
C TRP A 244 18.30 23.80 -28.27
N GLY A 245 19.00 24.94 -28.31
CA GLY A 245 19.57 25.49 -29.54
C GLY A 245 18.52 25.78 -30.61
N THR A 246 18.71 25.23 -31.80
CA THR A 246 17.79 25.40 -32.95
C THR A 246 16.44 24.73 -32.76
N LEU A 247 16.34 23.72 -31.89
CA LEU A 247 15.08 23.05 -31.57
C LEU A 247 14.16 23.93 -30.70
N TYR A 248 14.71 24.92 -30.00
CA TYR A 248 13.95 25.76 -29.08
C TYR A 248 13.07 26.78 -29.84
N PRO A 249 11.72 26.70 -29.74
CA PRO A 249 10.81 27.52 -30.54
C PRO A 249 10.96 29.02 -30.28
N THR A 250 10.72 29.83 -31.31
CA THR A 250 10.81 31.30 -31.21
C THR A 250 9.86 31.88 -30.16
N GLU A 251 8.65 31.33 -30.06
CA GLU A 251 7.65 31.71 -29.05
C GLU A 251 8.18 31.48 -27.62
N GLN A 252 8.82 30.34 -27.37
CA GLN A 252 9.44 30.02 -26.07
C GLN A 252 10.64 30.92 -25.74
N ARG A 253 11.36 31.42 -26.76
CA ARG A 253 12.42 32.43 -26.58
C ARG A 253 11.85 33.78 -26.14
N LEU A 254 10.72 34.20 -26.70
CA LEU A 254 10.03 35.42 -26.26
C LEU A 254 9.59 35.27 -24.80
N ASP A 255 9.01 34.12 -24.46
CA ASP A 255 8.65 33.83 -23.08
C ASP A 255 9.88 33.85 -22.16
N ASP A 256 11.10 33.52 -22.61
CA ASP A 256 12.31 33.52 -21.77
C ASP A 256 12.67 34.95 -21.35
N VAL A 257 12.41 35.93 -22.22
CA VAL A 257 12.56 37.35 -21.93
C VAL A 257 11.57 37.75 -20.83
N PHE A 258 10.30 37.38 -20.96
CA PHE A 258 9.28 37.69 -19.97
C PHE A 258 9.46 36.92 -18.65
N SER A 259 9.92 35.67 -18.71
CA SER A 259 10.12 34.80 -17.54
C SER A 259 11.41 35.07 -16.77
N ALA A 260 12.33 35.88 -17.31
CA ALA A 260 13.57 36.24 -16.63
C ALA A 260 13.31 36.90 -15.26
N GLN A 261 12.27 37.72 -15.17
CA GLN A 261 11.84 38.36 -13.92
C GLN A 261 11.28 37.34 -12.92
N HIS A 262 10.53 36.34 -13.37
CA HIS A 262 10.04 35.26 -12.49
C HIS A 262 11.16 34.40 -11.92
N LEU A 263 12.24 34.18 -12.67
CA LEU A 263 13.43 33.53 -12.11
C LEU A 263 14.10 34.37 -11.01
N ASP A 264 14.22 35.68 -11.23
CA ASP A 264 14.77 36.58 -10.22
C ASP A 264 13.89 36.58 -8.95
N MET A 265 12.57 36.58 -9.13
CA MET A 265 11.59 36.43 -8.05
C MET A 265 11.80 35.11 -7.31
N LEU A 266 11.91 33.99 -8.02
CA LEU A 266 12.12 32.65 -7.44
C LEU A 266 13.39 32.61 -6.57
N VAL A 267 14.52 33.12 -7.06
CA VAL A 267 15.77 33.12 -6.28
C VAL A 267 15.63 33.96 -5.01
N ARG A 268 15.02 35.15 -5.11
CA ARG A 268 14.76 36.00 -3.94
C ARG A 268 13.79 35.34 -2.95
N MET A 269 12.77 34.63 -3.45
CA MET A 269 11.85 33.86 -2.63
C MET A 269 12.53 32.70 -1.91
N ILE A 270 13.47 31.98 -2.54
CA ILE A 270 14.23 30.91 -1.88
C ILE A 270 15.07 31.49 -0.73
N GLN A 271 15.71 32.64 -0.95
CA GLN A 271 16.45 33.35 0.11
C GLN A 271 15.53 33.79 1.25
N LEU A 272 14.36 34.33 0.91
CA LEU A 272 13.37 34.76 1.89
C LEU A 272 12.85 33.56 2.71
N GLN A 273 12.50 32.47 2.04
CA GLN A 273 12.03 31.23 2.68
C GLN A 273 13.07 30.68 3.65
N PHE A 274 14.34 30.67 3.27
CA PHE A 274 15.45 30.29 4.15
C PHE A 274 15.45 31.14 5.44
N GLN A 275 15.39 32.46 5.30
CA GLN A 275 15.42 33.38 6.44
C GLN A 275 14.19 33.27 7.34
N ILE A 276 12.99 33.15 6.76
CA ILE A 276 11.75 32.95 7.52
C ILE A 276 11.80 31.61 8.26
N THR A 277 12.37 30.57 7.64
CA THR A 277 12.51 29.25 8.27
C THR A 277 13.49 29.28 9.44
N GLU A 278 14.67 29.88 9.29
CA GLU A 278 15.60 30.06 10.42
C GLU A 278 15.00 30.92 11.53
N PHE A 279 14.28 31.97 11.16
CA PHE A 279 13.60 32.85 12.11
C PHE A 279 12.50 32.10 12.90
N GLY A 280 11.62 31.37 12.21
CA GLY A 280 10.52 30.65 12.83
C GLY A 280 10.97 29.56 13.82
N TRP A 281 12.00 28.77 13.46
CA TRP A 281 12.57 27.78 14.37
C TRP A 281 13.26 28.40 15.60
N SER A 282 13.88 29.56 15.44
CA SER A 282 14.47 30.32 16.56
C SER A 282 13.37 30.82 17.50
N ALA A 283 12.31 31.41 16.96
CA ALA A 283 11.18 31.94 17.72
C ALA A 283 10.45 30.85 18.53
N MET A 284 10.32 29.63 18.01
CA MET A 284 9.77 28.49 18.76
C MET A 284 10.64 28.04 19.92
N SER A 285 11.97 28.13 19.77
CA SER A 285 12.91 27.76 20.83
C SER A 285 12.87 28.78 21.98
N ASP A 286 12.73 30.07 21.64
CA ASP A 286 12.61 31.18 22.62
C ASP A 286 11.28 31.18 23.39
N GLU A 287 10.19 30.69 22.80
CA GLU A 287 8.91 30.50 23.51
C GLU A 287 9.00 29.48 24.67
N CYS A 288 9.97 28.55 24.63
CA CYS A 288 10.26 27.63 25.76
C CYS A 288 11.17 28.25 26.83
N SER A 289 11.99 29.26 26.50
CA SER A 289 12.98 29.86 27.41
C SER A 289 12.55 31.22 27.99
N GLY A 290 11.48 31.84 27.50
CA GLY A 290 10.95 33.11 28.02
C GLY A 290 11.82 34.34 27.71
N THR A 291 12.73 34.24 26.73
CA THR A 291 13.65 35.32 26.32
C THR A 291 13.02 36.24 25.27
N PRO A 292 13.24 37.58 25.33
CA PRO A 292 12.70 38.52 24.33
C PRO A 292 13.24 38.24 22.93
N ARG A 293 12.36 38.32 21.91
CA ARG A 293 12.72 38.06 20.51
C ARG A 293 13.68 39.15 19.98
N PRO A 294 14.73 38.81 19.20
CA PRO A 294 15.66 39.82 18.67
C PRO A 294 15.01 40.72 17.60
N GLU A 295 14.67 41.96 17.96
CA GLU A 295 13.98 42.94 17.09
C GLU A 295 14.73 43.23 15.76
N ALA A 296 16.06 43.15 15.74
CA ALA A 296 16.88 43.49 14.57
C ALA A 296 16.75 42.50 13.39
N ARG A 297 16.35 41.24 13.64
CA ARG A 297 16.20 40.22 12.57
C ARG A 297 14.85 40.34 11.85
N ASN A 298 13.84 40.92 12.50
CA ASN A 298 12.50 41.14 11.94
C ASN A 298 12.53 42.17 10.79
N ALA A 299 13.14 43.33 11.03
CA ALA A 299 13.14 44.44 10.06
C ALA A 299 13.72 44.05 8.67
N GLN A 300 14.74 43.19 8.62
CA GLN A 300 15.38 42.78 7.36
C GLN A 300 14.51 41.81 6.54
N ILE A 301 13.71 40.95 7.19
CA ILE A 301 12.81 40.02 6.49
C ILE A 301 11.63 40.80 5.90
N GLU A 302 11.09 41.73 6.66
CA GLU A 302 9.99 42.60 6.24
C GLU A 302 10.38 43.52 5.09
N GLU A 303 11.57 44.14 5.15
CA GLU A 303 12.12 44.92 4.03
C GLU A 303 12.19 44.08 2.75
N LYS A 304 12.66 42.83 2.83
CA LYS A 304 12.74 41.93 1.66
C LYS A 304 11.38 41.50 1.14
N LEU A 305 10.41 41.25 2.02
CA LEU A 305 9.03 40.97 1.62
C LEU A 305 8.48 42.14 0.81
N ASN A 306 8.62 43.36 1.32
CA ASN A 306 8.13 44.58 0.66
C ASN A 306 8.86 44.86 -0.65
N LEU A 307 10.18 44.62 -0.71
CA LEU A 307 10.96 44.76 -1.95
C LEU A 307 10.52 43.75 -3.02
N ILE A 308 10.22 42.50 -2.65
CA ILE A 308 9.70 41.52 -3.61
C ILE A 308 8.31 41.94 -4.12
N GLU A 309 7.39 42.35 -3.24
CA GLU A 309 6.08 42.84 -3.67
C GLU A 309 6.18 44.09 -4.56
N THR A 310 7.09 45.01 -4.26
CA THR A 310 7.28 46.25 -5.03
C THR A 310 7.90 45.97 -6.40
N ASP A 311 9.01 45.23 -6.43
CA ASP A 311 9.76 44.93 -7.66
C ASP A 311 8.94 44.08 -8.64
N PHE A 312 8.02 43.24 -8.13
CA PHE A 312 7.16 42.37 -8.93
C PHE A 312 5.68 42.75 -8.87
N SER A 313 5.35 43.99 -8.47
CA SER A 313 3.98 44.46 -8.24
C SER A 313 2.99 44.18 -9.37
N PRO A 314 3.33 44.27 -10.68
CA PRO A 314 2.39 43.91 -11.75
C PRO A 314 1.97 42.44 -11.69
N THR A 315 2.90 41.54 -11.33
CA THR A 315 2.63 40.10 -11.22
C THR A 315 1.68 39.82 -10.05
N PHE A 316 1.94 40.45 -8.90
CA PHE A 316 1.08 40.33 -7.73
C PHE A 316 -0.34 40.86 -8.00
N GLN A 317 -0.45 42.03 -8.63
CA GLN A 317 -1.73 42.64 -8.99
C GLN A 317 -2.53 41.74 -9.93
N MET A 318 -1.89 41.18 -10.97
CA MET A 318 -2.58 40.28 -11.92
C MET A 318 -3.12 39.01 -11.27
N VAL A 319 -2.47 38.49 -10.23
CA VAL A 319 -2.90 37.24 -9.55
C VAL A 319 -3.95 37.51 -8.46
N THR A 320 -3.98 38.72 -7.91
CA THR A 320 -4.83 39.08 -6.75
C THR A 320 -5.95 40.06 -7.10
N MET A 321 -6.26 40.23 -8.38
CA MET A 321 -7.47 40.97 -8.81
C MET A 321 -8.73 40.11 -8.69
N PRO A 322 -9.91 40.67 -8.36
CA PRO A 322 -11.17 39.93 -8.26
C PRO A 322 -11.65 39.36 -9.62
N ASP A 323 -12.21 38.15 -9.60
CA ASP A 323 -12.63 37.36 -10.79
C ASP A 323 -13.62 38.10 -11.71
N ASP A 324 -14.50 38.95 -11.16
CA ASP A 324 -15.52 39.70 -11.93
C ASP A 324 -14.94 40.74 -12.91
N SER A 325 -13.63 41.00 -12.82
CA SER A 325 -12.89 41.97 -13.65
C SER A 325 -12.00 41.34 -14.72
N HIS A 326 -11.90 40.01 -14.80
CA HIS A 326 -11.02 39.33 -15.75
C HIS A 326 -11.77 38.59 -16.87
N PRO A 327 -11.47 38.87 -18.15
CA PRO A 327 -11.56 37.82 -19.16
C PRO A 327 -10.51 36.76 -18.78
N ASN A 328 -10.94 35.49 -18.71
CA ASN A 328 -10.12 34.27 -18.56
C ASN A 328 -8.62 34.52 -18.83
N PRO A 329 -7.68 34.29 -17.89
CA PRO A 329 -6.28 34.70 -18.07
C PRO A 329 -5.74 34.14 -19.38
N ALA A 330 -5.50 35.02 -20.35
CA ALA A 330 -5.27 34.63 -21.75
C ALA A 330 -3.88 34.02 -22.00
N CYS A 331 -3.03 33.87 -20.97
CA CYS A 331 -1.64 33.47 -21.11
C CYS A 331 -1.17 32.56 -19.96
N ASP A 332 -0.63 31.38 -20.32
CA ASP A 332 -0.07 30.37 -19.39
C ASP A 332 1.02 30.92 -18.46
N LEU A 333 1.66 32.03 -18.84
CA LEU A 333 2.67 32.72 -18.03
C LEU A 333 2.08 33.29 -16.73
N VAL A 334 0.87 33.86 -16.77
CA VAL A 334 0.23 34.51 -15.62
C VAL A 334 -0.22 33.47 -14.59
N GLU A 335 -0.81 32.38 -15.07
CA GLU A 335 -1.24 31.27 -14.22
C GLU A 335 -0.05 30.59 -13.54
N SER A 336 1.08 30.45 -14.25
CA SER A 336 2.31 29.92 -13.67
C SER A 336 2.92 30.85 -12.62
N ALA A 337 2.80 32.16 -12.82
CA ALA A 337 3.23 33.16 -11.85
C ALA A 337 2.37 33.14 -10.56
N ALA A 338 1.10 32.71 -10.67
CA ALA A 338 0.19 32.57 -9.52
C ALA A 338 0.71 31.58 -8.47
N VAL A 339 1.44 30.53 -8.88
CA VAL A 339 2.10 29.60 -7.94
C VAL A 339 3.10 30.32 -7.05
N PHE A 340 3.95 31.17 -7.64
CA PHE A 340 4.97 31.92 -6.89
C PHE A 340 4.33 32.95 -5.96
N VAL A 341 3.30 33.65 -6.42
CA VAL A 341 2.54 34.61 -5.59
C VAL A 341 1.83 33.91 -4.43
N THR A 342 1.24 32.74 -4.66
CA THR A 342 0.59 31.93 -3.60
C THR A 342 1.61 31.46 -2.56
N ILE A 343 2.76 30.94 -2.99
CA ILE A 343 3.84 30.53 -2.07
C ILE A 343 4.39 31.74 -1.30
N TYR A 344 4.50 32.90 -1.95
CA TYR A 344 4.93 34.13 -1.29
C TYR A 344 3.99 34.51 -0.14
N TYR A 345 2.68 34.58 -0.38
CA TYR A 345 1.73 34.98 0.67
C TYR A 345 1.67 33.97 1.81
N ALA A 346 1.86 32.68 1.52
CA ALA A 346 2.00 31.66 2.55
C ALA A 346 3.20 31.94 3.47
N TRP A 347 4.37 32.25 2.90
CA TRP A 347 5.55 32.58 3.70
C TRP A 347 5.43 33.92 4.43
N LYS A 348 4.83 34.94 3.81
CA LYS A 348 4.54 36.23 4.45
C LYS A 348 3.66 36.04 5.69
N MET A 349 2.62 35.22 5.58
CA MET A 349 1.73 34.89 6.69
C MET A 349 2.46 34.14 7.81
N ILE A 350 3.26 33.13 7.46
CA ILE A 350 4.10 32.39 8.42
C ILE A 350 5.04 33.35 9.17
N TYR A 351 5.67 34.28 8.44
CA TYR A 351 6.53 35.30 9.04
C TYR A 351 5.75 36.24 9.96
N TYR A 352 4.64 36.83 9.51
CA TYR A 352 3.84 37.77 10.31
C TYR A 352 3.40 37.15 11.63
N ARG A 353 3.03 35.86 11.61
CA ARG A 353 2.73 35.10 12.83
C ARG A 353 3.94 34.91 13.71
N CYS A 354 5.08 34.48 13.17
CA CYS A 354 6.32 34.34 13.93
C CYS A 354 6.84 35.69 14.48
N ALA A 355 6.54 36.80 13.82
CA ALA A 355 6.92 38.14 14.24
C ALA A 355 5.94 38.76 15.25
N GLY A 356 4.76 38.15 15.45
CA GLY A 356 3.73 38.67 16.35
C GLY A 356 3.01 39.91 15.80
N MET A 357 2.85 40.00 14.47
CA MET A 357 2.13 41.10 13.83
C MET A 357 0.65 41.15 14.25
N PRO A 358 0.01 42.33 14.18
CA PRO A 358 -1.41 42.49 14.47
C PRO A 358 -2.31 41.54 13.67
N GLU A 359 -3.41 41.11 14.29
CA GLU A 359 -4.34 40.12 13.71
C GLU A 359 -4.98 40.59 12.40
N ASP A 360 -5.29 41.87 12.29
CA ASP A 360 -5.83 42.51 11.08
C ASP A 360 -4.87 42.36 9.89
N MET A 361 -3.57 42.63 10.08
CA MET A 361 -2.56 42.44 9.03
C MET A 361 -2.45 40.97 8.59
N ILE A 362 -2.67 40.03 9.50
CA ILE A 362 -2.59 38.60 9.17
C ILE A 362 -3.82 38.14 8.40
N GLN A 363 -5.00 38.65 8.75
CA GLN A 363 -6.23 38.38 7.99
C GLN A 363 -6.19 39.02 6.60
N GLU A 364 -5.56 40.19 6.42
CA GLU A 364 -5.31 40.77 5.11
C GLU A 364 -4.42 39.87 4.24
N VAL A 365 -3.30 39.38 4.77
CA VAL A 365 -2.41 38.45 4.05
C VAL A 365 -3.13 37.14 3.73
N LEU A 366 -3.95 36.62 4.64
CA LEU A 366 -4.77 35.43 4.41
C LEU A 366 -5.76 35.63 3.25
N ALA A 367 -6.40 36.79 3.14
CA ALA A 367 -7.30 37.09 2.04
C ALA A 367 -6.56 37.04 0.68
N MET A 368 -5.39 37.66 0.60
CA MET A 368 -4.53 37.63 -0.60
C MET A 368 -4.06 36.21 -0.93
N LEU A 369 -3.70 35.42 0.09
CA LEU A 369 -3.32 34.02 -0.07
C LEU A 369 -4.48 33.18 -0.64
N MET A 370 -5.68 33.33 -0.10
CA MET A 370 -6.86 32.58 -0.56
C MET A 370 -7.24 32.94 -2.00
N GLN A 371 -7.13 34.22 -2.36
CA GLN A 371 -7.41 34.69 -3.71
C GLN A 371 -6.38 34.15 -4.72
N ALA A 372 -5.09 34.21 -4.39
CA ALA A 372 -4.03 33.63 -5.22
C ALA A 372 -4.17 32.09 -5.35
N ALA A 373 -4.54 31.40 -4.27
CA ALA A 373 -4.73 29.95 -4.26
C ALA A 373 -5.91 29.51 -5.16
N GLN A 374 -7.01 30.28 -5.20
CA GLN A 374 -8.15 30.01 -6.08
C GLN A 374 -7.76 30.04 -7.57
N HIS A 375 -6.91 30.99 -7.96
CA HIS A 375 -6.39 31.10 -9.32
C HIS A 375 -5.47 29.93 -9.68
N THR A 376 -4.71 29.43 -8.71
CA THR A 376 -3.66 28.42 -8.95
C THR A 376 -4.19 26.97 -8.97
N ILE A 377 -5.21 26.67 -8.17
CA ILE A 377 -5.73 25.29 -7.95
C ILE A 377 -6.39 24.65 -9.18
N ARG A 378 -6.83 25.44 -10.17
CA ARG A 378 -7.47 24.90 -11.38
C ARG A 378 -6.50 24.19 -12.34
N LYS A 379 -5.19 24.42 -12.22
CA LYS A 379 -4.16 23.82 -13.10
C LYS A 379 -3.04 23.07 -12.37
N VAL A 380 -2.81 23.36 -11.09
CA VAL A 380 -1.71 22.79 -10.31
C VAL A 380 -2.24 21.79 -9.28
N HIS A 381 -1.55 20.66 -9.13
CA HIS A 381 -1.94 19.66 -8.15
C HIS A 381 -1.85 20.20 -6.72
N LEU A 382 -2.81 19.81 -5.88
CA LEU A 382 -2.97 20.28 -4.50
C LEU A 382 -1.76 19.98 -3.60
N LYS A 383 -0.95 18.98 -3.97
CA LYS A 383 0.29 18.63 -3.28
C LYS A 383 1.35 19.75 -3.31
N ASP A 384 1.37 20.55 -4.37
CA ASP A 384 2.38 21.58 -4.60
C ASP A 384 2.05 22.89 -3.88
N LEU A 385 0.76 23.12 -3.62
CA LEU A 385 0.26 24.21 -2.78
C LEU A 385 0.04 23.81 -1.33
N ARG A 386 0.39 22.57 -0.96
CA ARG A 386 0.11 21.99 0.36
C ARG A 386 0.56 22.86 1.51
N ARG A 387 1.80 23.38 1.48
CA ARG A 387 2.33 24.24 2.55
C ARG A 387 1.56 25.56 2.67
N ALA A 388 1.15 26.11 1.53
CA ALA A 388 0.35 27.33 1.49
C ALA A 388 -1.06 27.11 2.04
N LEU A 389 -1.70 26.00 1.69
CA LEU A 389 -3.02 25.62 2.18
C LEU A 389 -3.00 25.28 3.69
N LEU A 390 -1.97 24.59 4.17
CA LEU A 390 -1.79 24.30 5.60
C LEU A 390 -1.59 25.58 6.43
N ALA A 391 -0.84 26.54 5.90
CA ALA A 391 -0.73 27.83 6.54
C ALA A 391 -2.10 28.53 6.57
N ALA A 392 -2.84 28.53 5.44
CA ALA A 392 -4.13 29.23 5.35
C ALA A 392 -5.20 28.65 6.29
N VAL A 393 -5.25 27.33 6.44
CA VAL A 393 -6.26 26.64 7.26
C VAL A 393 -6.01 26.76 8.76
N ILE A 394 -4.75 26.91 9.20
CA ILE A 394 -4.44 27.26 10.59
C ILE A 394 -5.00 28.66 10.93
N GLU A 395 -4.95 29.57 9.96
CA GLU A 395 -5.21 31.00 10.19
C GLU A 395 -6.65 31.44 9.94
N THR A 396 -7.38 30.68 9.14
CA THR A 396 -8.74 31.06 8.76
C THR A 396 -9.74 30.81 9.88
N LYS A 397 -10.49 31.87 10.20
CA LYS A 397 -11.66 31.79 11.10
C LYS A 397 -12.94 31.47 10.34
N ASN A 398 -12.90 31.45 9.00
CA ASN A 398 -14.06 31.18 8.18
C ASN A 398 -14.24 29.66 8.03
N PRO A 399 -15.34 29.07 8.55
CA PRO A 399 -15.59 27.63 8.44
C PRO A 399 -15.66 27.15 6.99
N ILE A 400 -16.16 27.99 6.07
CA ILE A 400 -16.23 27.67 4.63
C ILE A 400 -14.83 27.53 4.03
N HIS A 401 -13.91 28.43 4.38
CA HIS A 401 -12.52 28.33 3.92
C HIS A 401 -11.86 27.09 4.50
N LYS A 402 -12.12 26.79 5.78
CA LYS A 402 -11.60 25.59 6.45
C LYS A 402 -12.09 24.32 5.76
N ASP A 403 -13.39 24.18 5.55
CA ASP A 403 -13.99 23.01 4.88
C ASP A 403 -13.50 22.88 3.44
N TRP A 404 -13.40 24.00 2.72
CA TRP A 404 -12.86 24.01 1.37
C TRP A 404 -11.41 23.53 1.36
N ILE A 405 -10.52 24.04 2.22
CA ILE A 405 -9.13 23.58 2.29
C ILE A 405 -9.07 22.09 2.70
N MET A 406 -9.86 21.68 3.69
CA MET A 406 -9.92 20.28 4.16
C MET A 406 -10.35 19.31 3.07
N SER A 407 -11.26 19.72 2.19
CA SER A 407 -11.68 18.94 1.01
C SER A 407 -10.54 18.74 0.00
N LYS A 408 -9.54 19.62 0.02
CA LYS A 408 -8.40 19.63 -0.90
C LYS A 408 -7.14 18.96 -0.35
N LEU A 409 -7.07 18.70 0.94
CA LEU A 409 -5.95 17.98 1.54
C LEU A 409 -6.12 16.46 1.39
N GLY A 410 -5.04 15.76 1.04
CA GLY A 410 -5.01 14.30 1.04
C GLY A 410 -5.13 13.72 2.46
N PRO A 411 -5.50 12.42 2.61
CA PRO A 411 -5.86 11.82 3.90
C PRO A 411 -4.83 12.02 5.03
N ARG A 412 -3.54 11.84 4.74
CA ARG A 412 -2.46 12.06 5.72
C ARG A 412 -2.44 13.48 6.29
N TRP A 413 -2.51 14.49 5.42
CA TRP A 413 -2.40 15.89 5.86
C TRP A 413 -3.68 16.39 6.51
N ARG A 414 -4.82 15.79 6.14
CA ARG A 414 -6.07 15.96 6.88
C ARG A 414 -5.93 15.48 8.32
N LEU A 415 -5.39 14.26 8.51
CA LEU A 415 -5.12 13.70 9.84
C LEU A 415 -4.10 14.52 10.65
N VAL A 416 -2.95 14.88 10.06
CA VAL A 416 -1.93 15.72 10.73
C VAL A 416 -2.54 17.04 11.20
N LEU A 417 -3.38 17.64 10.37
CA LEU A 417 -4.04 18.91 10.68
C LEU A 417 -5.15 18.76 11.72
N GLU A 418 -5.97 17.70 11.65
CA GLU A 418 -6.98 17.38 12.66
C GLU A 418 -6.34 17.17 14.03
N HIS A 419 -5.25 16.41 14.10
CA HIS A 419 -4.48 16.22 15.33
C HIS A 419 -3.88 17.52 15.87
N ALA A 420 -3.37 18.38 14.99
CA ALA A 420 -2.83 19.66 15.41
C ALA A 420 -3.93 20.59 15.91
N LEU A 421 -5.08 20.66 15.22
CA LEU A 421 -6.24 21.45 15.63
C LEU A 421 -6.90 20.92 16.92
N ASP A 422 -6.87 19.62 17.17
CA ASP A 422 -7.28 19.03 18.45
C ASP A 422 -6.29 19.39 19.57
N ARG A 423 -4.99 19.41 19.29
CA ARG A 423 -3.98 19.94 20.23
C ARG A 423 -4.19 21.43 20.53
N HIS A 424 -4.61 22.21 19.52
CA HIS A 424 -4.99 23.63 19.68
C HIS A 424 -6.16 23.79 20.66
N SER A 425 -7.22 23.00 20.48
CA SER A 425 -8.44 23.08 21.30
C SER A 425 -8.19 22.65 22.74
N ARG A 426 -7.39 21.60 22.96
CA ARG A 426 -7.06 21.07 24.30
C ARG A 426 -6.14 21.98 25.11
N LEU A 427 -5.14 22.61 24.47
CA LEU A 427 -4.12 23.42 25.17
C LEU A 427 -4.42 24.91 25.16
N GLY A 428 -5.43 25.38 24.40
CA GLY A 428 -5.74 26.80 24.23
C GLY A 428 -4.61 27.63 23.61
N LYS A 429 -3.61 26.96 22.99
CA LYS A 429 -2.41 27.59 22.41
C LYS A 429 -2.42 27.48 20.89
N HIS A 430 -2.12 28.57 20.20
CA HIS A 430 -2.04 28.63 18.73
C HIS A 430 -1.07 27.58 18.16
N VAL A 431 -1.53 26.82 17.16
CA VAL A 431 -0.69 25.85 16.45
C VAL A 431 0.16 26.57 15.43
N SER A 432 1.45 26.25 15.36
CA SER A 432 2.35 26.80 14.34
C SER A 432 2.48 25.84 13.14
N ILE A 433 2.79 26.39 11.96
CA ILE A 433 3.12 25.60 10.77
C ILE A 433 4.29 24.62 11.03
N TRP A 434 5.20 25.00 11.93
CA TRP A 434 6.33 24.18 12.35
C TRP A 434 5.91 22.96 13.15
N THR A 435 4.87 23.10 13.99
CA THR A 435 4.27 21.97 14.73
C THR A 435 3.69 20.96 13.74
N LEU A 436 3.04 21.43 12.67
CA LEU A 436 2.59 20.55 11.58
C LEU A 436 3.75 19.84 10.88
N TYR A 437 4.87 20.52 10.66
CA TYR A 437 6.05 19.90 10.05
C TYR A 437 6.76 18.91 10.98
N GLU A 438 6.82 19.17 12.29
CA GLU A 438 7.31 18.20 13.28
C GLU A 438 6.40 16.96 13.32
N LEU A 439 5.08 17.15 13.41
CA LEU A 439 4.11 16.05 13.36
C LEU A 439 4.18 15.26 12.05
N ALA A 440 4.33 15.94 10.91
CA ALA A 440 4.47 15.28 9.62
C ALA A 440 5.77 14.47 9.48
N SER A 441 6.78 14.80 10.29
CA SER A 441 8.07 14.12 10.29
C SER A 441 8.17 12.96 11.28
N ASP A 442 7.16 12.78 12.13
CA ASP A 442 7.13 11.77 13.18
C ASP A 442 6.01 10.76 12.90
N THR A 443 6.39 9.57 12.45
CA THR A 443 5.44 8.45 12.28
C THR A 443 5.30 7.59 13.53
N SER A 444 6.01 7.91 14.62
CA SER A 444 5.91 7.17 15.89
C SER A 444 4.81 7.70 16.82
N GLY A 445 4.27 8.90 16.54
CA GLY A 445 3.41 9.63 17.49
C GLY A 445 2.00 10.01 17.00
N ILE A 446 1.61 9.72 15.76
CA ILE A 446 0.21 9.91 15.31
C ILE A 446 -0.52 8.57 15.40
N CYS A 447 -0.58 8.06 16.63
CA CYS A 447 -1.51 7.04 17.07
C CYS A 447 -2.43 7.72 18.10
N VAL A 448 -3.74 7.56 17.91
CA VAL A 448 -4.75 7.99 18.88
C VAL A 448 -4.52 7.17 20.15
N THR A 449 -4.05 7.80 21.24
CA THR A 449 -4.53 7.65 22.64
C THR A 449 -3.54 8.23 23.66
N GLN A 450 -4.03 9.13 24.52
CA GLN A 450 -3.68 9.28 25.94
C GLN A 450 -5.01 9.74 26.60
N ILE A 451 -5.52 9.15 27.69
CA ILE A 451 -4.95 8.99 29.03
C ILE A 451 -5.63 7.79 29.72
N ALA A 452 -4.86 6.91 30.37
CA ALA A 452 -5.28 6.20 31.59
C ALA A 452 -4.05 5.69 32.36
N ASP A 453 -4.19 5.67 33.68
CA ASP A 453 -3.18 5.58 34.72
C ASP A 453 -3.07 4.15 35.28
N THR A 454 -1.85 3.71 35.63
CA THR A 454 -1.44 2.77 36.71
C THR A 454 -0.21 1.90 36.32
N ASP A 455 0.85 2.06 37.11
CA ASP A 455 2.24 1.61 36.86
C ASP A 455 2.53 0.12 37.14
N THR A 456 1.51 -0.76 37.26
CA THR A 456 1.73 -2.18 37.60
C THR A 456 1.61 -3.13 36.40
N GLU A 457 0.80 -2.79 35.39
CA GLU A 457 0.71 -3.54 34.12
C GLU A 457 1.81 -3.16 33.12
N ARG A 458 2.38 -1.95 33.24
CA ARG A 458 3.44 -1.44 32.34
C ARG A 458 4.72 -2.29 32.34
N ASN A 459 5.07 -2.93 33.45
CA ASN A 459 6.30 -3.73 33.51
C ASN A 459 6.15 -5.10 32.83
N ALA A 460 4.95 -5.67 32.71
CA ALA A 460 4.73 -6.90 31.95
C ALA A 460 4.58 -6.61 30.44
N ILE A 461 3.91 -5.50 30.09
CA ILE A 461 3.70 -5.05 28.71
C ILE A 461 5.01 -4.57 28.05
N ALA A 462 5.93 -3.96 28.83
CA ALA A 462 7.25 -3.56 28.32
C ALA A 462 8.18 -4.74 28.03
N ILE A 463 8.04 -5.87 28.75
CA ILE A 463 8.84 -7.08 28.54
C ILE A 463 8.36 -7.87 27.30
N LEU A 464 7.08 -7.78 26.94
CA LEU A 464 6.51 -8.47 25.79
C LEU A 464 6.81 -7.80 24.44
N ASN A 465 7.21 -6.52 24.45
CA ASN A 465 7.55 -5.74 23.24
C ASN A 465 9.06 -5.57 22.99
N SER A 466 9.93 -6.24 23.76
CA SER A 466 11.39 -6.22 23.53
C SER A 466 11.88 -7.37 22.64
N GLU A 467 13.06 -7.22 22.04
CA GLU A 467 13.76 -8.28 21.28
C GLU A 467 13.75 -9.65 22.00
N SER A 468 13.71 -9.65 23.34
CA SER A 468 13.61 -10.85 24.17
C SER A 468 12.39 -11.74 23.89
N THR A 469 11.26 -11.19 23.43
CA THR A 469 10.03 -11.97 23.17
C THR A 469 10.10 -12.69 21.83
N VAL A 470 10.67 -12.04 20.81
CA VAL A 470 10.96 -12.69 19.53
C VAL A 470 11.95 -13.83 19.75
N ASP A 471 13.00 -13.60 20.53
CA ASP A 471 13.97 -14.64 20.88
C ASP A 471 13.31 -15.82 21.63
N ALA A 472 12.39 -15.54 22.54
CA ALA A 472 11.67 -16.59 23.27
C ALA A 472 10.84 -17.49 22.36
N VAL A 473 10.09 -16.87 21.44
CA VAL A 473 9.31 -17.58 20.40
C VAL A 473 10.24 -18.41 19.52
N VAL A 474 11.30 -17.78 18.99
CA VAL A 474 12.25 -18.42 18.07
C VAL A 474 12.93 -19.62 18.74
N ASN A 475 13.45 -19.45 19.95
CA ASN A 475 14.14 -20.51 20.69
C ASN A 475 13.21 -21.67 21.05
N ALA A 476 11.95 -21.37 21.40
CA ALA A 476 10.96 -22.41 21.72
C ALA A 476 10.64 -23.27 20.50
N VAL A 477 10.43 -22.64 19.34
CA VAL A 477 10.18 -23.35 18.07
C VAL A 477 11.43 -24.12 17.63
N ASP A 478 12.61 -23.50 17.71
CA ASP A 478 13.87 -24.10 17.26
C ASP A 478 14.27 -25.34 18.07
N LYS A 479 13.94 -25.35 19.36
CA LYS A 479 14.16 -26.51 20.23
C LYS A 479 13.38 -27.74 19.78
N GLU A 480 12.18 -27.54 19.23
CA GLU A 480 11.26 -28.63 18.87
C GLU A 480 11.29 -28.98 17.37
N LEU A 481 12.24 -28.45 16.58
CA LEU A 481 12.33 -28.69 15.13
C LEU A 481 12.41 -30.17 14.75
N GLY A 482 13.04 -31.00 15.57
CA GLY A 482 13.12 -32.44 15.33
C GLY A 482 11.73 -33.09 15.34
N ALA A 483 10.96 -32.84 16.40
CA ALA A 483 9.60 -33.33 16.55
C ALA A 483 8.65 -32.73 15.50
N LEU A 484 8.79 -31.44 15.19
CA LEU A 484 8.02 -30.76 14.15
C LEU A 484 8.28 -31.35 12.75
N ARG A 485 9.53 -31.72 12.45
CA ARG A 485 9.88 -32.37 11.18
C ARG A 485 9.33 -33.79 11.09
N GLU A 486 9.34 -34.51 12.21
CA GLU A 486 8.76 -35.86 12.30
C GLU A 486 7.24 -35.83 12.09
N ILE A 487 6.51 -34.97 12.80
CA ILE A 487 5.04 -34.88 12.65
C ILE A 487 4.65 -34.47 11.22
N ASN A 488 5.37 -33.51 10.61
CA ASN A 488 5.16 -33.13 9.21
C ASN A 488 5.30 -34.33 8.26
N SER A 489 6.35 -35.14 8.47
CA SER A 489 6.61 -36.33 7.66
C SER A 489 5.56 -37.41 7.86
N VAL A 490 5.09 -37.63 9.09
CA VAL A 490 4.05 -38.63 9.39
C VAL A 490 2.74 -38.27 8.71
N ILE A 491 2.30 -37.01 8.84
CA ILE A 491 1.06 -36.53 8.21
C ILE A 491 1.18 -36.62 6.69
N HIS A 492 2.28 -36.08 6.11
CA HIS A 492 2.52 -36.10 4.67
C HIS A 492 2.48 -37.51 4.06
N ASN A 493 3.09 -38.49 4.74
CA ASN A 493 3.16 -39.88 4.27
C ASN A 493 1.87 -40.70 4.52
N ASN A 494 0.93 -40.18 5.30
CA ASN A 494 -0.32 -40.85 5.63
C ASN A 494 -1.53 -39.95 5.31
N PRO A 495 -1.75 -39.60 4.03
CA PRO A 495 -2.86 -38.74 3.66
C PRO A 495 -4.20 -39.39 4.02
N GLU A 496 -5.02 -38.68 4.77
CA GLU A 496 -6.35 -39.11 5.22
C GLU A 496 -7.40 -38.09 4.78
N LEU A 497 -8.53 -38.58 4.28
CA LEU A 497 -9.59 -37.74 3.73
C LEU A 497 -10.40 -37.06 4.85
N CYS A 498 -11.20 -36.06 4.46
CA CYS A 498 -12.17 -35.39 5.32
C CYS A 498 -12.92 -36.34 6.27
N PHE A 499 -12.88 -36.03 7.57
CA PHE A 499 -13.47 -36.78 8.69
C PHE A 499 -12.91 -38.20 8.89
N LYS A 500 -11.76 -38.51 8.31
CA LYS A 500 -11.06 -39.79 8.45
C LYS A 500 -9.59 -39.62 8.87
N GLU A 501 -9.22 -38.42 9.32
CA GLU A 501 -7.86 -37.99 9.67
C GLU A 501 -7.38 -38.52 11.04
N PHE A 502 -7.67 -39.79 11.33
CA PHE A 502 -7.39 -40.39 12.64
C PHE A 502 -5.91 -40.48 12.96
N LYS A 503 -5.06 -40.85 11.99
CA LYS A 503 -3.61 -40.89 12.22
C LYS A 503 -3.07 -39.48 12.42
N ALA A 504 -3.49 -38.50 11.61
CA ALA A 504 -3.03 -37.13 11.81
C ALA A 504 -3.44 -36.61 13.20
N HIS A 505 -4.71 -36.78 13.59
CA HIS A 505 -5.23 -36.47 14.92
C HIS A 505 -4.43 -37.13 16.04
N ASP A 506 -4.25 -38.45 15.99
CA ASP A 506 -3.61 -39.21 17.07
C ASP A 506 -2.13 -38.81 17.23
N ASN A 507 -1.42 -38.57 16.12
CA ASN A 507 -0.02 -38.15 16.17
C ASN A 507 0.13 -36.71 16.70
N ILE A 508 -0.73 -35.78 16.28
CA ILE A 508 -0.67 -34.39 16.76
C ILE A 508 -0.98 -34.33 18.27
N THR A 509 -2.04 -35.01 18.69
CA THR A 509 -2.46 -35.01 20.10
C THR A 509 -1.43 -35.71 20.99
N ALA A 510 -0.84 -36.83 20.55
CA ALA A 510 0.25 -37.49 21.26
C ALA A 510 1.50 -36.59 21.39
N LEU A 511 1.85 -35.83 20.34
CA LEU A 511 2.95 -34.87 20.40
C LEU A 511 2.69 -33.79 21.45
N LEU A 512 1.52 -33.15 21.41
CA LEU A 512 1.16 -32.10 22.38
C LEU A 512 1.14 -32.63 23.83
N GLU A 513 0.60 -33.84 24.06
CA GLU A 513 0.64 -34.50 25.36
C GLU A 513 2.08 -34.77 25.82
N SER A 514 2.96 -35.22 24.92
CA SER A 514 4.38 -35.47 25.22
C SER A 514 5.15 -34.21 25.62
N LEU A 515 4.72 -33.05 25.11
CA LEU A 515 5.25 -31.72 25.45
C LEU A 515 4.63 -31.16 26.74
N GLY A 516 3.70 -31.88 27.37
CA GLY A 516 3.11 -31.55 28.66
C GLY A 516 1.85 -30.69 28.59
N PHE A 517 1.22 -30.56 27.42
CA PHE A 517 -0.06 -29.87 27.29
C PHE A 517 -1.23 -30.82 27.58
N ALA A 518 -2.27 -30.29 28.22
CA ALA A 518 -3.52 -31.01 28.35
C ALA A 518 -4.28 -30.92 27.01
N VAL A 519 -4.68 -32.06 26.48
CA VAL A 519 -5.34 -32.16 25.18
C VAL A 519 -6.73 -32.78 25.35
N GLU A 520 -7.75 -32.07 24.91
CA GLU A 520 -9.09 -32.61 24.71
C GLU A 520 -9.16 -33.23 23.30
N LYS A 521 -9.18 -34.55 23.23
CA LYS A 521 -9.34 -35.31 21.98
C LYS A 521 -10.82 -35.42 21.62
N HIS A 522 -11.13 -35.53 20.33
CA HIS A 522 -12.49 -35.62 19.82
C HIS A 522 -13.37 -34.43 20.27
N ALA A 523 -12.76 -33.24 20.29
CA ALA A 523 -13.38 -32.03 20.82
C ALA A 523 -14.60 -31.62 19.98
N TYR A 524 -15.55 -30.92 20.62
CA TYR A 524 -16.73 -30.34 19.96
C TYR A 524 -17.59 -31.35 19.16
N GLY A 525 -17.53 -32.63 19.51
CA GLY A 525 -18.33 -33.68 18.88
C GLY A 525 -17.86 -34.10 17.48
N LEU A 526 -16.62 -33.78 17.09
CA LEU A 526 -16.01 -34.27 15.87
C LEU A 526 -14.89 -35.28 16.18
N ASP A 527 -15.00 -36.47 15.59
CA ASP A 527 -14.10 -37.62 15.87
C ASP A 527 -12.63 -37.35 15.56
N THR A 528 -12.30 -36.37 14.73
CA THR A 528 -10.91 -36.04 14.40
C THR A 528 -10.49 -34.65 14.84
N SER A 529 -11.32 -33.92 15.61
CA SER A 529 -10.95 -32.62 16.19
C SER A 529 -10.26 -32.73 17.55
N PHE A 530 -9.46 -31.74 17.93
CA PHE A 530 -8.81 -31.66 19.24
C PHE A 530 -8.66 -30.21 19.71
N VAL A 531 -8.45 -30.02 21.01
CA VAL A 531 -8.13 -28.72 21.63
C VAL A 531 -6.98 -28.89 22.61
N ALA A 532 -6.01 -27.97 22.58
CA ALA A 532 -5.10 -27.75 23.69
C ALA A 532 -4.99 -26.25 23.98
N GLU A 533 -4.99 -25.88 25.26
CA GLU A 533 -4.94 -24.48 25.70
C GLU A 533 -3.83 -24.27 26.73
N TYR A 534 -3.17 -23.12 26.67
CA TYR A 534 -2.15 -22.70 27.63
C TYR A 534 -2.34 -21.23 28.00
N GLY A 535 -2.08 -20.89 29.26
CA GLY A 535 -2.22 -19.55 29.81
C GLY A 535 -3.46 -19.38 30.68
N GLN A 536 -3.65 -18.20 31.26
CA GLN A 536 -4.75 -17.89 32.18
C GLN A 536 -5.12 -16.40 32.08
N GLY A 537 -6.42 -16.11 32.23
CA GLY A 537 -6.94 -14.73 32.14
C GLY A 537 -6.70 -14.07 30.77
N GLY A 538 -7.10 -12.81 30.63
CA GLY A 538 -6.85 -12.03 29.41
C GLY A 538 -7.55 -12.58 28.15
N ARG A 539 -7.07 -12.09 27.00
CA ARG A 539 -7.58 -12.45 25.67
C ARG A 539 -7.19 -13.88 25.28
N LEU A 540 -7.93 -14.47 24.35
CA LEU A 540 -7.66 -15.78 23.76
C LEU A 540 -7.34 -15.65 22.27
N VAL A 541 -6.14 -16.12 21.89
CA VAL A 541 -5.76 -16.33 20.48
C VAL A 541 -5.89 -17.82 20.15
N THR A 542 -6.67 -18.14 19.11
CA THR A 542 -6.80 -19.52 18.60
C THR A 542 -5.97 -19.70 17.34
N ILE A 543 -5.15 -20.74 17.32
CA ILE A 543 -4.40 -21.20 16.15
C ILE A 543 -5.16 -22.39 15.53
N CYS A 544 -5.69 -22.21 14.32
CA CYS A 544 -6.41 -23.27 13.62
C CYS A 544 -5.44 -24.20 12.90
N SER A 545 -5.63 -25.51 13.02
CA SER A 545 -4.74 -26.53 12.46
C SER A 545 -5.51 -27.48 11.54
N GLU A 546 -5.23 -27.46 10.25
CA GLU A 546 -5.80 -28.36 9.23
C GLU A 546 -4.86 -29.53 8.91
N TYR A 547 -5.40 -30.70 8.56
CA TYR A 547 -4.62 -31.93 8.32
C TYR A 547 -5.35 -32.97 7.46
N ASP A 548 -6.42 -32.61 6.74
CA ASP A 548 -7.04 -33.49 5.75
C ASP A 548 -6.30 -33.47 4.41
N ALA A 549 -6.53 -34.51 3.61
CA ALA A 549 -5.91 -34.74 2.31
C ALA A 549 -6.96 -34.91 1.21
N LEU A 550 -6.49 -34.86 -0.04
CA LEU A 550 -7.31 -35.00 -1.23
C LEU A 550 -7.23 -36.41 -1.82
N GLU A 551 -8.37 -36.89 -2.34
CA GLU A 551 -8.48 -38.20 -2.98
C GLU A 551 -7.56 -38.32 -4.21
N GLY A 552 -6.78 -39.40 -4.25
CA GLY A 552 -5.90 -39.72 -5.38
C GLY A 552 -4.62 -38.90 -5.50
N VAL A 553 -4.50 -37.77 -4.80
CA VAL A 553 -3.33 -36.87 -4.89
C VAL A 553 -2.61 -36.63 -3.56
N GLY A 554 -3.19 -36.98 -2.41
CA GLY A 554 -2.56 -36.81 -1.10
C GLY A 554 -2.67 -35.38 -0.58
N HIS A 555 -1.67 -34.89 0.19
CA HIS A 555 -1.64 -33.51 0.70
C HIS A 555 -1.26 -32.48 -0.39
N ALA A 556 -2.02 -32.45 -1.48
CA ALA A 556 -1.82 -31.54 -2.60
C ALA A 556 -2.24 -30.09 -2.32
N CYS A 557 -2.74 -29.81 -1.12
CA CYS A 557 -3.01 -28.47 -0.58
C CYS A 557 -2.06 -28.10 0.59
N GLY A 558 -1.14 -29.00 0.95
CA GLY A 558 -0.11 -28.71 1.96
C GLY A 558 -0.59 -28.69 3.41
N HIS A 559 -1.72 -29.34 3.74
CA HIS A 559 -2.25 -29.35 5.12
C HIS A 559 -1.29 -29.98 6.13
N ASN A 560 -0.34 -30.82 5.70
CA ASN A 560 0.77 -31.26 6.55
C ASN A 560 1.65 -30.10 7.06
N LEU A 561 1.90 -29.09 6.22
CA LEU A 561 2.63 -27.88 6.57
C LEU A 561 1.78 -26.94 7.44
N ILE A 562 0.47 -26.86 7.18
CA ILE A 562 -0.48 -26.08 7.99
C ILE A 562 -0.53 -26.61 9.42
N ALA A 563 -0.71 -27.92 9.60
CA ALA A 563 -0.67 -28.57 10.91
C ALA A 563 0.64 -28.28 11.65
N THR A 564 1.76 -28.45 10.94
CA THR A 564 3.09 -28.25 11.51
C THR A 564 3.33 -26.81 11.94
N ALA A 565 2.96 -25.85 11.08
CA ALA A 565 3.08 -24.43 11.39
C ALA A 565 2.18 -24.03 12.57
N SER A 566 0.97 -24.59 12.65
CA SER A 566 0.01 -24.34 13.73
C SER A 566 0.55 -24.81 15.08
N ILE A 567 1.14 -26.01 15.12
CA ILE A 567 1.81 -26.54 16.33
C ILE A 567 2.97 -25.62 16.72
N ALA A 568 3.84 -25.26 15.77
CA ALA A 568 4.95 -24.37 16.04
C ALA A 568 4.50 -23.00 16.58
N SER A 569 3.45 -22.40 16.00
CA SER A 569 2.90 -21.13 16.45
C SER A 569 2.35 -21.22 17.88
N PHE A 570 1.59 -22.27 18.19
CA PHE A 570 1.07 -22.54 19.53
C PHE A 570 2.21 -22.66 20.56
N LEU A 571 3.25 -23.45 20.25
CA LEU A 571 4.41 -23.63 21.13
C LEU A 571 5.15 -22.32 21.39
N GLY A 572 5.33 -21.49 20.36
CA GLY A 572 5.97 -20.17 20.47
C GLY A 572 5.21 -19.22 21.40
N ILE A 573 3.89 -19.09 21.21
CA ILE A 573 3.04 -18.23 22.05
C ILE A 573 3.00 -18.77 23.50
N ALA A 574 2.84 -20.08 23.67
CA ALA A 574 2.82 -20.70 25.00
C ALA A 574 4.14 -20.46 25.77
N ALA A 575 5.28 -20.54 25.08
CA ALA A 575 6.57 -20.24 25.67
C ALA A 575 6.71 -18.77 26.09
N ALA A 576 6.26 -17.83 25.26
CA ALA A 576 6.27 -16.41 25.58
C ALA A 576 5.36 -16.07 26.79
N LEU A 577 4.16 -16.67 26.86
CA LEU A 577 3.27 -16.55 28.03
C LEU A 577 3.91 -17.13 29.29
N LYS A 578 4.55 -18.30 29.18
CA LYS A 578 5.26 -18.94 30.30
C LYS A 578 6.40 -18.10 30.83
N GLN A 579 7.16 -17.46 29.94
CA GLN A 579 8.32 -16.65 30.32
C GLN A 579 7.90 -15.32 30.94
N SER A 580 6.88 -14.66 30.37
CA SER A 580 6.43 -13.34 30.82
C SER A 580 5.54 -13.40 32.07
N GLY A 581 4.77 -14.48 32.25
CA GLY A 581 3.75 -14.58 33.30
C GLY A 581 2.57 -13.64 33.10
N ALA A 582 2.41 -13.06 31.90
CA ALA A 582 1.35 -12.12 31.59
C ALA A 582 -0.02 -12.81 31.44
N PRO A 583 -1.13 -12.09 31.71
CA PRO A 583 -2.47 -12.61 31.43
C PRO A 583 -2.68 -12.79 29.92
N GLY A 584 -3.28 -13.91 29.53
CA GLY A 584 -3.54 -14.27 28.15
C GLY A 584 -3.60 -15.78 27.96
N ARG A 585 -4.28 -16.21 26.91
CA ARG A 585 -4.49 -17.63 26.57
C ARG A 585 -4.19 -17.87 25.10
N VAL A 586 -3.57 -19.00 24.80
CA VAL A 586 -3.43 -19.51 23.44
C VAL A 586 -4.08 -20.88 23.36
N ARG A 587 -4.87 -21.10 22.32
CA ARG A 587 -5.51 -22.37 22.00
C ARG A 587 -5.01 -22.86 20.64
N ILE A 588 -4.65 -24.13 20.52
CA ILE A 588 -4.58 -24.80 19.22
C ILE A 588 -5.87 -25.61 19.03
N LEU A 589 -6.53 -25.41 17.89
CA LEU A 589 -7.78 -26.07 17.54
C LEU A 589 -7.57 -26.93 16.29
N GLY A 590 -7.80 -28.23 16.42
CA GLY A 590 -7.78 -29.17 15.31
C GLY A 590 -9.03 -29.02 14.44
N CYS A 591 -8.84 -28.61 13.20
CA CYS A 591 -9.89 -28.30 12.23
C CYS A 591 -9.87 -29.33 11.09
N PRO A 592 -10.61 -30.46 11.21
CA PRO A 592 -10.63 -31.48 10.16
C PRO A 592 -11.42 -31.00 8.93
N ALA A 593 -11.29 -31.73 7.82
CA ALA A 593 -12.21 -31.68 6.68
C ALA A 593 -12.40 -30.31 5.99
N GLU A 594 -11.34 -29.55 5.76
CA GLU A 594 -11.41 -28.26 5.04
C GLU A 594 -11.74 -28.44 3.55
N GLU A 595 -11.30 -29.53 2.91
CA GLU A 595 -11.38 -29.74 1.44
C GLU A 595 -12.78 -30.08 0.90
N GLY A 596 -13.82 -29.70 1.65
CA GLY A 596 -15.22 -29.82 1.29
C GLY A 596 -16.09 -30.46 2.37
N GLY A 597 -15.56 -30.70 3.58
CA GLY A 597 -16.33 -31.17 4.73
C GLY A 597 -16.87 -30.08 5.64
N GLY A 598 -16.32 -28.86 5.57
CA GLY A 598 -16.71 -27.71 6.38
C GLY A 598 -16.51 -27.94 7.88
N GLY A 599 -15.37 -28.52 8.28
CA GLY A 599 -15.13 -28.83 9.68
C GLY A 599 -15.16 -27.60 10.59
N LYS A 600 -14.64 -26.44 10.15
CA LYS A 600 -14.68 -25.20 10.96
C LYS A 600 -16.10 -24.70 11.14
N ILE A 601 -16.96 -24.87 10.15
CA ILE A 601 -18.39 -24.55 10.28
C ILE A 601 -19.03 -25.40 11.40
N LYS A 602 -18.75 -26.71 11.42
CA LYS A 602 -19.26 -27.60 12.48
C LYS A 602 -18.71 -27.23 13.86
N LEU A 603 -17.43 -26.82 13.92
CA LEU A 603 -16.82 -26.32 15.15
C LEU A 603 -17.45 -25.00 15.63
N ILE A 604 -17.75 -24.08 14.72
CA ILE A 604 -18.49 -22.84 15.01
C ILE A 604 -19.87 -23.18 15.60
N GLN A 605 -20.61 -24.12 14.99
CA GLN A 605 -21.92 -24.58 15.51
C GLN A 605 -21.83 -25.18 16.91
N ALA A 606 -20.75 -25.90 17.18
CA ALA A 606 -20.48 -26.50 18.49
C ALA A 606 -19.94 -25.48 19.52
N GLY A 607 -19.73 -24.22 19.13
CA GLY A 607 -19.32 -23.13 20.01
C GLY A 607 -17.81 -22.95 20.19
N ALA A 608 -16.98 -23.54 19.33
CA ALA A 608 -15.53 -23.54 19.47
C ALA A 608 -14.87 -22.15 19.37
N PHE A 609 -15.58 -21.17 18.81
CA PHE A 609 -15.09 -19.80 18.57
C PHE A 609 -15.78 -18.74 19.45
N ASN A 610 -16.68 -19.13 20.37
CA ASN A 610 -17.50 -18.19 21.15
C ASN A 610 -16.68 -17.26 22.09
N ASP A 611 -15.51 -17.71 22.54
CA ASP A 611 -14.64 -17.01 23.49
C ASP A 611 -13.34 -16.51 22.85
N VAL A 612 -13.25 -16.50 21.52
CA VAL A 612 -12.02 -16.21 20.78
C VAL A 612 -11.92 -14.73 20.44
N ASP A 613 -10.80 -14.11 20.82
CA ASP A 613 -10.50 -12.70 20.51
C ASP A 613 -9.82 -12.54 19.15
N ALA A 614 -9.03 -13.54 18.71
CA ALA A 614 -8.50 -13.62 17.36
C ALA A 614 -8.22 -15.08 16.92
N ALA A 615 -8.44 -15.38 15.65
CA ALA A 615 -8.09 -16.66 15.03
C ALA A 615 -6.99 -16.50 13.97
N LEU A 616 -5.91 -17.27 14.09
CA LEU A 616 -4.75 -17.20 13.20
C LEU A 616 -4.46 -18.57 12.59
N MET A 617 -4.05 -18.59 11.32
CA MET A 617 -3.60 -19.78 10.60
C MET A 617 -2.63 -19.33 9.50
N VAL A 618 -1.85 -20.22 8.90
CA VAL A 618 -1.07 -19.98 7.67
C VAL A 618 -1.33 -21.08 6.66
N HIS A 619 -1.16 -20.77 5.37
CA HIS A 619 -1.39 -21.74 4.31
C HIS A 619 -0.29 -21.72 3.26
N ALA A 620 0.15 -22.91 2.82
CA ALA A 620 1.20 -23.02 1.82
C ALA A 620 0.64 -22.69 0.43
N SER A 621 1.42 -22.00 -0.40
CA SER A 621 1.04 -21.68 -1.78
C SER A 621 2.21 -21.87 -2.74
N THR A 622 1.88 -22.07 -4.01
CA THR A 622 2.82 -21.88 -5.11
C THR A 622 3.23 -20.40 -5.21
N PRO A 623 4.36 -20.08 -5.88
CA PRO A 623 4.69 -18.70 -6.24
C PRO A 623 3.50 -17.97 -6.83
N LEU A 624 3.23 -16.78 -6.32
CA LEU A 624 2.13 -15.92 -6.75
C LEU A 624 2.60 -15.00 -7.88
N ASP A 625 1.70 -14.60 -8.77
CA ASP A 625 1.98 -13.66 -9.88
C ASP A 625 2.09 -12.20 -9.37
N ILE A 626 2.91 -12.00 -8.34
CA ILE A 626 3.20 -10.72 -7.69
C ILE A 626 4.74 -10.59 -7.55
N PRO A 627 5.35 -9.42 -7.82
CA PRO A 627 6.80 -9.28 -7.79
C PRO A 627 7.40 -9.40 -6.38
N GLN A 628 8.22 -10.43 -6.15
CA GLN A 628 9.10 -10.61 -4.98
C GLN A 628 8.48 -10.83 -3.57
N PRO A 629 7.26 -11.38 -3.38
CA PRO A 629 6.86 -11.77 -2.04
C PRO A 629 7.22 -13.23 -1.71
N ASP A 630 7.66 -13.45 -0.49
CA ASP A 630 7.74 -14.78 0.14
C ASP A 630 6.36 -15.28 0.60
N GLY A 631 5.32 -14.45 0.50
CA GLY A 631 3.95 -14.77 0.85
C GLY A 631 2.97 -13.61 0.71
N ALA A 632 1.69 -13.84 0.97
CA ALA A 632 0.65 -12.81 0.99
C ALA A 632 -0.01 -12.78 2.36
N ALA A 633 0.01 -11.63 3.02
CA ALA A 633 -0.67 -11.41 4.28
C ALA A 633 -2.15 -11.05 4.08
N ALA A 634 -2.43 -10.18 3.12
CA ALA A 634 -3.77 -9.78 2.75
C ALA A 634 -4.32 -10.77 1.71
N VAL A 635 -5.18 -11.67 2.15
CA VAL A 635 -5.77 -12.71 1.29
C VAL A 635 -7.28 -12.65 1.41
N GLY A 636 -7.94 -12.49 0.26
CA GLY A 636 -9.37 -12.61 0.06
C GLY A 636 -9.67 -13.96 -0.57
N GLY A 637 -10.64 -14.63 0.02
CA GLY A 637 -11.16 -15.92 -0.44
C GLY A 637 -12.53 -15.71 -1.07
N ARG A 638 -12.90 -16.59 -2.00
CA ARG A 638 -14.23 -16.56 -2.62
C ARG A 638 -15.23 -17.31 -1.75
N SER A 639 -16.46 -16.83 -1.71
CA SER A 639 -17.54 -17.63 -1.18
C SER A 639 -17.89 -18.77 -2.14
N VAL A 640 -18.03 -19.99 -1.62
CA VAL A 640 -18.26 -21.21 -2.39
C VAL A 640 -19.42 -22.01 -1.79
N ALA A 641 -20.38 -22.39 -2.62
CA ALA A 641 -21.43 -23.33 -2.26
C ALA A 641 -21.48 -24.47 -3.28
N ILE A 642 -21.64 -25.70 -2.80
CA ILE A 642 -21.82 -26.88 -3.64
C ILE A 642 -23.10 -27.58 -3.19
N PHE A 643 -24.01 -27.81 -4.12
CA PHE A 643 -25.23 -28.58 -3.85
C PHE A 643 -25.61 -29.41 -5.07
N ARG A 644 -26.43 -30.43 -4.84
CA ARG A 644 -26.99 -31.26 -5.91
C ARG A 644 -28.50 -31.14 -5.95
N GLY A 645 -29.04 -31.15 -7.16
CA GLY A 645 -30.46 -31.34 -7.42
C GLY A 645 -30.73 -32.76 -7.88
N ILE A 646 -31.70 -33.41 -7.26
CA ILE A 646 -32.10 -34.78 -7.51
C ILE A 646 -33.49 -34.77 -8.14
N PHE A 647 -33.56 -35.10 -9.42
CA PHE A 647 -34.84 -35.23 -10.13
C PHE A 647 -35.38 -36.64 -10.00
N THR A 648 -36.67 -36.74 -9.66
CA THR A 648 -37.41 -38.00 -9.65
C THR A 648 -38.57 -37.90 -10.64
N GLY A 649 -38.59 -38.81 -11.61
CA GLY A 649 -39.61 -39.00 -12.62
C GLY A 649 -40.20 -40.42 -12.57
N GLU A 650 -40.63 -40.93 -13.72
CA GLU A 650 -41.32 -42.22 -13.85
C GLU A 650 -40.80 -42.99 -15.08
N PRO A 651 -40.38 -44.26 -14.92
CA PRO A 651 -39.84 -45.03 -16.03
C PRO A 651 -40.95 -45.53 -16.96
N ALA A 652 -40.64 -45.59 -18.25
CA ALA A 652 -41.47 -46.21 -19.28
C ALA A 652 -40.59 -46.78 -20.39
N HIS A 653 -41.13 -47.69 -21.20
CA HIS A 653 -40.40 -48.21 -22.37
C HIS A 653 -40.32 -47.14 -23.46
N ALA A 654 -39.11 -46.63 -23.71
CA ALA A 654 -38.89 -45.43 -24.53
C ALA A 654 -39.40 -45.57 -25.98
N GLY A 655 -39.31 -46.77 -26.56
CA GLY A 655 -39.77 -47.04 -27.93
C GLY A 655 -41.24 -47.48 -28.08
N VAL A 656 -41.96 -47.70 -26.98
CA VAL A 656 -43.31 -48.33 -27.02
C VAL A 656 -44.38 -47.43 -26.43
N VAL A 657 -44.16 -46.91 -25.22
CA VAL A 657 -45.14 -46.09 -24.48
C VAL A 657 -44.47 -44.91 -23.76
N PRO A 658 -43.66 -44.07 -24.44
CA PRO A 658 -42.94 -42.98 -23.79
C PRO A 658 -43.86 -41.96 -23.12
N TRP A 659 -45.10 -41.80 -23.59
CA TRP A 659 -46.11 -40.90 -23.02
C TRP A 659 -46.59 -41.27 -21.60
N ASN A 660 -46.28 -42.48 -21.12
CA ASN A 660 -46.57 -42.90 -19.74
C ASN A 660 -45.39 -42.61 -18.79
N GLY A 661 -44.26 -42.09 -19.27
CA GLY A 661 -43.08 -41.80 -18.46
C GLY A 661 -42.90 -40.31 -18.18
N ILE A 662 -42.08 -40.02 -17.16
CA ILE A 662 -41.60 -38.68 -16.80
C ILE A 662 -40.08 -38.74 -16.79
N ASN A 663 -39.43 -38.04 -17.73
CA ASN A 663 -38.00 -38.21 -17.97
C ASN A 663 -37.12 -37.28 -17.13
N ALA A 664 -36.48 -37.82 -16.11
CA ALA A 664 -35.56 -37.08 -15.25
C ALA A 664 -34.27 -36.65 -15.99
N LEU A 665 -33.85 -37.35 -17.05
CA LEU A 665 -32.69 -36.92 -17.85
C LEU A 665 -33.01 -35.65 -18.65
N ASP A 666 -34.25 -35.49 -19.11
CA ASP A 666 -34.69 -34.26 -19.79
C ASP A 666 -34.67 -33.07 -18.82
N ALA A 667 -35.06 -33.29 -17.55
CA ALA A 667 -34.98 -32.26 -16.50
C ALA A 667 -33.52 -31.85 -16.21
N ALA A 668 -32.60 -32.81 -16.13
CA ALA A 668 -31.18 -32.54 -15.99
C ALA A 668 -30.62 -31.76 -17.19
N SER A 669 -31.00 -32.15 -18.41
CA SER A 669 -30.57 -31.49 -19.65
C SER A 669 -31.10 -30.06 -19.72
N LEU A 670 -32.37 -29.85 -19.39
CA LEU A 670 -32.99 -28.52 -19.35
C LEU A 670 -32.39 -27.65 -18.25
N THR A 671 -32.03 -28.22 -17.11
CA THR A 671 -31.28 -27.51 -16.05
C THR A 671 -29.94 -27.01 -16.58
N TYR A 672 -29.22 -27.85 -17.34
CA TYR A 672 -27.95 -27.48 -17.97
C TYR A 672 -28.14 -26.30 -18.94
N SER A 673 -29.16 -26.35 -19.80
CA SER A 673 -29.48 -25.24 -20.70
C SER A 673 -29.89 -23.97 -19.96
N ALA A 674 -30.72 -24.09 -18.92
CA ALA A 674 -31.18 -22.95 -18.12
C ALA A 674 -30.02 -22.26 -17.40
N ILE A 675 -29.11 -23.03 -16.80
CA ILE A 675 -27.88 -22.49 -16.17
C ILE A 675 -26.95 -21.89 -17.21
N SER A 676 -26.84 -22.49 -18.40
CA SER A 676 -26.08 -21.91 -19.52
C SER A 676 -26.60 -20.52 -19.91
N MET A 677 -27.92 -20.31 -19.92
CA MET A 677 -28.51 -19.00 -20.17
C MET A 677 -28.34 -18.04 -18.99
N LEU A 678 -28.45 -18.55 -17.75
CA LEU A 678 -28.24 -17.76 -16.53
C LEU A 678 -26.85 -17.10 -16.52
N ARG A 679 -25.81 -17.76 -17.05
CA ARG A 679 -24.43 -17.23 -17.12
C ARG A 679 -24.31 -15.89 -17.85
N GLN A 680 -25.23 -15.55 -18.77
CA GLN A 680 -25.23 -14.21 -19.38
C GLN A 680 -25.58 -13.10 -18.36
N GLN A 681 -26.30 -13.46 -17.30
CA GLN A 681 -26.89 -12.55 -16.31
C GLN A 681 -26.22 -12.67 -14.92
N ILE A 682 -25.02 -13.29 -14.83
CA ILE A 682 -24.19 -13.30 -13.60
C ILE A 682 -23.04 -12.30 -13.76
N ARG A 683 -22.35 -11.98 -12.67
CA ARG A 683 -21.24 -11.02 -12.73
C ARG A 683 -20.01 -11.64 -13.40
N PRO A 684 -19.13 -10.83 -14.02
CA PRO A 684 -17.88 -11.31 -14.59
C PRO A 684 -16.97 -12.05 -13.59
N THR A 685 -17.15 -11.80 -12.29
CA THR A 685 -16.41 -12.42 -11.19
C THR A 685 -17.02 -13.73 -10.69
N ASP A 686 -18.28 -14.04 -11.04
CA ASP A 686 -18.98 -15.23 -10.55
C ASP A 686 -18.66 -16.46 -11.41
N ARG A 687 -18.65 -17.65 -10.82
CA ARG A 687 -18.45 -18.92 -11.55
C ARG A 687 -19.52 -19.93 -11.18
N LEU A 688 -20.05 -20.61 -12.20
CA LEU A 688 -20.98 -21.72 -12.08
C LEU A 688 -20.38 -22.93 -12.80
N ASN A 689 -20.16 -24.03 -12.10
CA ASN A 689 -19.68 -25.29 -12.66
C ASN A 689 -20.69 -26.39 -12.33
N LEU A 690 -21.01 -27.27 -13.27
CA LEU A 690 -21.97 -28.34 -13.04
C LEU A 690 -21.65 -29.58 -13.87
N TYR A 691 -22.10 -30.74 -13.40
CA TYR A 691 -22.06 -32.00 -14.13
C TYR A 691 -23.25 -32.89 -13.76
N ILE A 692 -23.59 -33.82 -14.65
CA ILE A 692 -24.62 -34.83 -14.42
C ILE A 692 -23.94 -36.05 -13.77
N LYS A 693 -24.20 -36.24 -12.47
CA LYS A 693 -23.66 -37.35 -11.67
C LYS A 693 -24.37 -38.67 -11.96
N GLU A 694 -25.69 -38.60 -12.14
CA GLU A 694 -26.53 -39.74 -12.53
C GLU A 694 -27.45 -39.29 -13.67
N GLY A 695 -27.49 -40.03 -14.78
CA GLY A 695 -28.21 -39.65 -16.01
C GLY A 695 -28.98 -40.79 -16.69
N GLY A 696 -29.26 -41.88 -15.98
CA GLY A 696 -29.86 -43.10 -16.55
C GLY A 696 -28.83 -44.16 -16.90
N GLN A 697 -29.31 -45.40 -17.13
CA GLN A 697 -28.48 -46.61 -17.27
C GLN A 697 -28.64 -47.32 -18.61
N MET A 698 -29.76 -47.11 -19.31
CA MET A 698 -30.13 -47.82 -20.54
C MET A 698 -30.87 -46.88 -21.49
N THR A 699 -30.65 -47.03 -22.81
CA THR A 699 -31.22 -46.14 -23.83
C THR A 699 -32.70 -46.39 -24.13
N ASN A 700 -33.20 -47.59 -23.81
CA ASN A 700 -34.58 -48.01 -24.11
C ASN A 700 -35.55 -47.82 -22.92
N ILE A 701 -35.11 -47.19 -21.83
CA ILE A 701 -35.92 -46.91 -20.63
C ILE A 701 -35.89 -45.40 -20.39
N ILE A 702 -37.06 -44.78 -20.19
CA ILE A 702 -37.15 -43.39 -19.74
C ILE A 702 -36.51 -43.26 -18.36
N THR A 703 -35.57 -42.34 -18.20
CA THR A 703 -34.77 -42.20 -16.97
C THR A 703 -35.65 -41.72 -15.81
N ALA A 704 -35.83 -42.56 -14.78
CA ALA A 704 -36.64 -42.23 -13.61
C ALA A 704 -35.94 -41.36 -12.56
N ARG A 705 -34.59 -41.29 -12.59
CA ARG A 705 -33.79 -40.52 -11.64
C ARG A 705 -32.58 -39.92 -12.32
N SER A 706 -32.33 -38.64 -12.06
CA SER A 706 -31.08 -37.98 -12.43
C SER A 706 -30.58 -37.10 -11.28
N VAL A 707 -29.26 -36.92 -11.21
CA VAL A 707 -28.60 -36.10 -10.18
C VAL A 707 -27.65 -35.16 -10.88
N VAL A 708 -27.83 -33.86 -10.64
CA VAL A 708 -26.96 -32.80 -11.17
C VAL A 708 -26.35 -32.05 -10.00
N GLU A 709 -25.03 -32.00 -9.95
CA GLU A 709 -24.27 -31.27 -8.94
C GLU A 709 -23.77 -29.95 -9.52
N VAL A 710 -23.86 -28.88 -8.73
CA VAL A 710 -23.47 -27.53 -9.13
C VAL A 710 -22.64 -26.87 -8.03
N GLY A 711 -21.53 -26.25 -8.44
CA GLY A 711 -20.72 -25.36 -7.64
C GLY A 711 -20.99 -23.91 -8.01
N VAL A 712 -21.25 -23.07 -7.02
CA VAL A 712 -21.49 -21.63 -7.13
C VAL A 712 -20.38 -20.88 -6.41
N ARG A 713 -19.67 -20.00 -7.13
CA ARG A 713 -18.60 -19.15 -6.58
C ARG A 713 -18.87 -17.68 -6.85
N THR A 714 -18.73 -16.85 -5.83
CA THR A 714 -18.92 -15.39 -5.88
C THR A 714 -17.83 -14.70 -5.07
N LEU A 715 -17.77 -13.36 -5.12
CA LEU A 715 -16.83 -12.60 -4.31
C LEU A 715 -17.24 -12.54 -2.84
N THR A 716 -18.54 -12.47 -2.56
CA THR A 716 -19.06 -12.38 -1.19
C THR A 716 -20.13 -13.42 -0.90
N LEU A 717 -20.30 -13.77 0.37
CA LEU A 717 -21.29 -14.72 0.88
C LEU A 717 -22.71 -14.27 0.53
N GLY A 718 -23.04 -13.00 0.76
CA GLY A 718 -24.36 -12.45 0.45
C GLY A 718 -24.70 -12.47 -1.06
N GLU A 719 -23.69 -12.41 -1.92
CA GLU A 719 -23.87 -12.60 -3.37
C GLU A 719 -24.02 -14.07 -3.74
N ASN A 720 -23.32 -14.94 -3.03
CA ASN A 720 -23.43 -16.38 -3.20
C ASN A 720 -24.86 -16.84 -2.92
N GLU A 721 -25.42 -16.44 -1.77
CA GLU A 721 -26.79 -16.76 -1.36
C GLU A 721 -27.82 -16.40 -2.46
N LYS A 722 -27.71 -15.17 -3.00
CA LYS A 722 -28.59 -14.69 -4.07
C LYS A 722 -28.43 -15.48 -5.37
N LEU A 723 -27.19 -15.83 -5.73
CA LEU A 723 -26.92 -16.59 -6.95
C LEU A 723 -27.37 -18.05 -6.82
N GLN A 724 -27.18 -18.67 -5.65
CA GLN A 724 -27.68 -20.01 -5.34
C GLN A 724 -29.20 -20.09 -5.56
N GLU A 725 -29.96 -19.09 -5.09
CA GLU A 725 -31.41 -19.06 -5.29
C GLU A 725 -31.78 -19.05 -6.78
N ARG A 726 -31.11 -18.23 -7.58
CA ARG A 726 -31.31 -18.17 -9.04
C ARG A 726 -30.98 -19.50 -9.70
N VAL A 727 -29.90 -20.16 -9.29
CA VAL A 727 -29.54 -21.50 -9.77
C VAL A 727 -30.62 -22.51 -9.38
N ARG A 728 -31.09 -22.54 -8.12
CA ARG A 728 -32.18 -23.42 -7.69
C ARG A 728 -33.47 -23.18 -8.49
N ASN A 729 -33.73 -21.95 -8.91
CA ASN A 729 -34.87 -21.64 -9.78
C ASN A 729 -34.72 -22.25 -11.19
N CYS A 730 -33.51 -22.38 -11.73
CA CYS A 730 -33.27 -23.14 -12.96
C CYS A 730 -33.67 -24.63 -12.80
N PHE A 731 -33.25 -25.26 -11.70
CA PHE A 731 -33.64 -26.64 -11.38
C PHE A 731 -35.16 -26.78 -11.21
N LYS A 732 -35.79 -25.89 -10.44
CA LYS A 732 -37.25 -25.88 -10.23
C LYS A 732 -38.01 -25.69 -11.55
N GLY A 733 -37.54 -24.80 -12.42
CA GLY A 733 -38.13 -24.58 -13.74
C GLY A 733 -38.03 -25.82 -14.63
N ALA A 734 -36.90 -26.53 -14.59
CA ALA A 734 -36.72 -27.77 -15.35
C ALA A 734 -37.61 -28.91 -14.82
N ALA A 735 -37.73 -29.04 -13.49
CA ALA A 735 -38.69 -29.97 -12.87
C ALA A 735 -40.12 -29.68 -13.31
N LEU A 736 -40.54 -28.42 -13.24
CA LEU A 736 -41.89 -28.00 -13.64
C LEU A 736 -42.18 -28.31 -15.11
N ALA A 737 -41.25 -28.00 -16.02
CA ALA A 737 -41.44 -28.20 -17.46
C ALA A 737 -41.54 -29.68 -17.86
N THR A 738 -40.91 -30.57 -17.08
CA THR A 738 -40.84 -32.01 -17.38
C THR A 738 -41.81 -32.85 -16.56
N GLY A 739 -42.43 -32.28 -15.51
CA GLY A 739 -43.27 -33.00 -14.56
C GLY A 739 -42.49 -33.77 -13.48
N CYS A 740 -41.17 -33.58 -13.38
CA CYS A 740 -40.35 -34.21 -12.34
C CYS A 740 -40.59 -33.57 -10.97
N LYS A 741 -40.33 -34.34 -9.91
CA LYS A 741 -40.07 -33.81 -8.57
C LYS A 741 -38.60 -33.44 -8.44
N ILE A 742 -38.29 -32.44 -7.62
CA ILE A 742 -36.91 -32.00 -7.35
C ILE A 742 -36.69 -31.86 -5.85
N GLU A 743 -35.59 -32.44 -5.39
CA GLU A 743 -35.04 -32.26 -4.04
C GLU A 743 -33.62 -31.70 -4.16
N PHE A 744 -33.22 -30.87 -3.20
CA PHE A 744 -31.84 -30.39 -3.14
C PHE A 744 -31.16 -30.91 -1.88
N GLU A 745 -29.89 -31.25 -2.04
CA GLU A 745 -29.02 -31.66 -0.95
C GLU A 745 -27.74 -30.82 -1.01
N SER A 746 -27.34 -30.25 0.13
CA SER A 746 -26.01 -29.65 0.28
C SER A 746 -24.97 -30.75 0.12
N VAL A 747 -23.93 -30.49 -0.67
CA VAL A 747 -22.85 -31.46 -0.86
C VAL A 747 -21.65 -30.97 -0.08
N TYR A 748 -21.48 -31.54 1.10
CA TYR A 748 -20.14 -31.72 1.64
C TYR A 748 -19.55 -32.94 0.94
N VAL A 749 -18.42 -32.78 0.25
CA VAL A 749 -17.84 -33.78 -0.67
C VAL A 749 -17.59 -35.14 0.04
N TYR A 750 -17.49 -35.14 1.36
CA TYR A 750 -17.24 -36.34 2.18
C TYR A 750 -18.20 -36.52 3.38
N SER A 751 -19.50 -36.21 3.21
CA SER A 751 -20.50 -36.61 4.21
C SER A 751 -20.64 -38.14 4.25
N GLN A 752 -20.28 -38.73 5.40
CA GLN A 752 -20.45 -40.16 5.69
C GLN A 752 -21.91 -40.60 5.43
N PRO A 753 -22.15 -41.79 4.85
CA PRO A 753 -23.51 -42.33 4.67
C PRO A 753 -24.27 -42.62 5.97
N ASP A 754 -23.58 -42.68 7.11
CA ASP A 754 -24.11 -43.30 8.34
C ASP A 754 -24.56 -42.32 9.43
N ILE A 755 -24.37 -41.01 9.26
CA ILE A 755 -25.10 -40.04 10.09
C ILE A 755 -26.44 -39.87 9.42
N MET A 756 -27.45 -40.56 9.96
CA MET A 756 -28.87 -40.41 9.65
C MET A 756 -29.13 -38.99 9.16
N THR A 757 -29.20 -38.84 7.83
CA THR A 757 -29.56 -37.60 7.16
C THR A 757 -30.99 -37.36 7.59
N THR A 758 -31.14 -36.68 8.72
CA THR A 758 -32.42 -36.14 9.09
C THR A 758 -32.77 -35.28 7.90
N LEU A 759 -33.84 -35.68 7.21
CA LEU A 759 -34.60 -34.87 6.26
C LEU A 759 -35.03 -33.60 7.02
N LEU A 760 -34.08 -32.75 7.35
CA LEU A 760 -34.32 -31.37 7.69
C LEU A 760 -34.74 -30.79 6.36
N THR A 761 -36.06 -30.75 6.18
CA THR A 761 -36.72 -29.83 5.25
C THR A 761 -35.87 -28.57 5.19
N MET A 762 -35.27 -28.33 4.02
CA MET A 762 -34.40 -27.20 3.80
C MET A 762 -35.05 -25.95 4.39
N ASN A 763 -34.41 -25.33 5.37
CA ASN A 763 -34.60 -23.90 5.54
C ASN A 763 -33.72 -23.27 4.44
N PRO A 764 -34.28 -22.58 3.43
CA PRO A 764 -33.54 -22.12 2.24
C PRO A 764 -32.42 -21.10 2.51
N LEU A 765 -32.10 -20.83 3.77
CA LEU A 765 -31.28 -19.73 4.28
C LEU A 765 -30.27 -20.18 5.34
N ASN A 766 -29.94 -21.47 5.46
CA ASN A 766 -28.91 -21.87 6.42
C ASN A 766 -27.53 -21.48 5.87
N ARG A 767 -27.08 -20.26 6.22
CA ARG A 767 -25.75 -19.65 5.91
C ARG A 767 -24.56 -20.60 6.10
N MET A 768 -24.74 -21.62 6.92
CA MET A 768 -23.71 -22.53 7.38
C MET A 768 -23.37 -23.66 6.40
N ASP A 769 -24.04 -23.83 5.25
CA ASP A 769 -23.62 -24.82 4.23
C ASP A 769 -22.76 -24.20 3.10
N THR A 770 -22.34 -22.95 3.28
CA THR A 770 -21.57 -22.18 2.30
C THR A 770 -20.26 -21.76 2.92
N TYR A 771 -19.15 -21.97 2.20
CA TYR A 771 -17.87 -21.39 2.58
C TYR A 771 -17.99 -19.90 2.35
N ALA A 772 -17.78 -19.13 3.42
CA ALA A 772 -17.86 -17.68 3.34
C ALA A 772 -16.61 -17.13 2.64
N ASP A 773 -16.71 -15.90 2.12
CA ASP A 773 -15.52 -15.16 1.71
C ASP A 773 -14.62 -14.88 2.91
N LEU A 774 -13.30 -14.88 2.66
CA LEU A 774 -12.31 -14.66 3.71
C LEU A 774 -12.09 -13.17 3.92
N HIS A 775 -12.34 -12.73 5.16
CA HIS A 775 -12.09 -11.36 5.61
C HIS A 775 -10.78 -11.32 6.41
N SER A 776 -9.72 -10.86 5.75
CA SER A 776 -8.45 -10.63 6.42
C SER A 776 -8.51 -9.35 7.27
N ASN A 777 -8.18 -9.43 8.56
CA ASN A 777 -8.18 -8.25 9.43
C ASN A 777 -6.98 -7.33 9.14
N GLU A 778 -7.23 -6.11 8.65
CA GLU A 778 -6.18 -5.18 8.20
C GLU A 778 -5.06 -4.94 9.25
N PRO A 779 -5.36 -4.63 10.53
CA PRO A 779 -4.34 -4.53 11.57
C PRO A 779 -3.47 -5.80 11.72
N LEU A 780 -4.07 -6.99 11.68
CA LEU A 780 -3.31 -8.25 11.73
C LEU A 780 -2.44 -8.43 10.49
N CYS A 781 -2.94 -8.11 9.28
CA CYS A 781 -2.18 -8.19 8.04
C CYS A 781 -0.93 -7.30 8.07
N HIS A 782 -1.11 -6.02 8.36
CA HIS A 782 -0.01 -5.07 8.39
C HIS A 782 1.04 -5.46 9.44
N GLU A 783 0.58 -5.85 10.63
CA GLU A 783 1.48 -6.27 11.69
C GLU A 783 2.26 -7.53 11.33
N PHE A 784 1.60 -8.52 10.72
CA PHE A 784 2.27 -9.72 10.24
C PHE A 784 3.33 -9.39 9.18
N THR A 785 3.02 -8.53 8.21
CA THR A 785 4.01 -8.11 7.19
C THR A 785 5.22 -7.41 7.82
N ASP A 786 4.98 -6.57 8.82
CA ASP A 786 6.03 -5.85 9.54
C ASP A 786 6.92 -6.82 10.35
N ILE A 787 6.31 -7.78 11.05
CA ILE A 787 7.03 -8.80 11.82
C ILE A 787 7.91 -9.64 10.89
N MET A 788 7.36 -10.13 9.78
CA MET A 788 8.09 -10.95 8.81
C MET A 788 9.28 -10.20 8.21
N SER A 789 9.08 -8.93 7.87
CA SER A 789 10.12 -8.08 7.30
C SER A 789 11.23 -7.77 8.32
N ARG A 790 10.87 -7.38 9.55
CA ARG A 790 11.84 -6.94 10.57
C ARG A 790 12.63 -8.08 11.20
N HIS A 791 12.00 -9.23 11.43
CA HIS A 791 12.58 -10.29 12.27
C HIS A 791 12.97 -11.54 11.50
N PHE A 792 12.41 -11.77 10.31
CA PHE A 792 12.58 -13.03 9.57
C PHE A 792 13.12 -12.85 8.16
N ASP A 793 13.52 -11.63 7.79
CA ASP A 793 14.03 -11.25 6.46
C ASP A 793 13.12 -11.82 5.37
N SER A 794 11.82 -11.56 5.51
CA SER A 794 10.81 -12.13 4.64
C SER A 794 9.71 -11.12 4.30
N HIS A 795 9.45 -10.97 3.01
CA HIS A 795 8.57 -9.92 2.51
C HIS A 795 7.22 -10.51 2.12
N PHE A 796 6.17 -10.12 2.86
CA PHE A 796 4.80 -10.53 2.56
C PHE A 796 4.04 -9.39 1.90
N HIS A 797 3.21 -9.72 0.91
CA HIS A 797 2.30 -8.78 0.29
C HIS A 797 1.10 -8.51 1.21
N GLY A 798 0.98 -7.28 1.72
CA GLY A 798 -0.07 -6.88 2.66
C GLY A 798 -1.12 -5.93 2.11
N ASP A 799 -1.26 -5.79 0.78
CA ASP A 799 -2.19 -4.81 0.21
C ASP A 799 -3.64 -5.31 0.27
N MET A 800 -4.41 -4.74 1.20
CA MET A 800 -5.85 -5.02 1.37
C MET A 800 -6.72 -4.59 0.18
N ARG A 801 -6.19 -3.85 -0.82
CA ARG A 801 -6.94 -3.39 -2.00
C ARG A 801 -6.90 -4.37 -3.17
N ASP A 802 -5.98 -5.33 -3.13
CA ASP A 802 -5.99 -6.49 -4.03
C ASP A 802 -6.08 -7.78 -3.21
N PRO A 803 -7.20 -8.01 -2.51
CA PRO A 803 -7.34 -9.22 -1.71
C PRO A 803 -7.48 -10.46 -2.60
N HIS A 804 -7.71 -10.36 -3.92
CA HIS A 804 -8.04 -11.50 -4.78
C HIS A 804 -6.84 -12.35 -5.23
N ILE A 805 -5.76 -12.31 -4.46
CA ILE A 805 -4.55 -13.14 -4.64
C ILE A 805 -4.88 -14.63 -4.60
N SER A 806 -5.97 -15.03 -3.94
CA SER A 806 -6.51 -16.39 -4.00
C SER A 806 -7.87 -16.46 -4.72
N GLY A 807 -7.97 -17.39 -5.66
CA GLY A 807 -9.25 -17.81 -6.27
C GLY A 807 -9.97 -18.92 -5.50
N GLY A 808 -9.37 -19.44 -4.42
CA GLY A 808 -9.91 -20.52 -3.59
C GLY A 808 -11.00 -20.04 -2.63
N GLY A 809 -11.79 -20.99 -2.12
CA GLY A 809 -12.69 -20.78 -0.98
C GLY A 809 -12.33 -21.75 0.12
N SER A 810 -12.34 -21.29 1.37
CA SER A 810 -11.96 -22.06 2.54
C SER A 810 -12.99 -21.84 3.65
N ASP A 811 -13.24 -22.86 4.48
CA ASP A 811 -14.14 -22.73 5.63
C ASP A 811 -13.54 -21.83 6.75
N PHE A 812 -12.26 -21.45 6.64
CA PHE A 812 -11.68 -20.37 7.46
C PHE A 812 -12.33 -19.01 7.15
N GLY A 813 -12.91 -18.84 5.96
CA GLY A 813 -13.77 -17.69 5.65
C GLY A 813 -14.91 -17.58 6.67
N ASN A 814 -15.54 -18.69 7.06
CA ASN A 814 -16.59 -18.69 8.08
C ASN A 814 -16.07 -18.26 9.46
N VAL A 815 -14.84 -18.63 9.83
CA VAL A 815 -14.21 -18.17 11.09
C VAL A 815 -14.03 -16.65 11.09
N SER A 816 -13.72 -16.06 9.94
CA SER A 816 -13.56 -14.60 9.81
C SER A 816 -14.85 -13.80 9.99
N TYR A 817 -16.01 -14.45 10.03
CA TYR A 817 -17.30 -13.84 10.42
C TYR A 817 -17.60 -13.94 11.92
N GLU A 818 -16.84 -14.75 12.67
CA GLU A 818 -17.05 -14.96 14.11
C GLU A 818 -16.08 -14.12 14.96
N CYS A 819 -14.84 -13.93 14.48
CA CYS A 819 -13.82 -13.17 15.19
C CYS A 819 -12.76 -12.55 14.26
N PRO A 820 -11.98 -11.54 14.73
CA PRO A 820 -10.83 -11.03 14.00
C PRO A 820 -9.90 -12.17 13.56
N SER A 821 -9.60 -12.23 12.27
CA SER A 821 -8.95 -13.39 11.68
C SER A 821 -7.82 -13.03 10.72
N LEU A 822 -6.80 -13.88 10.65
CA LEU A 822 -5.70 -13.79 9.67
C LEU A 822 -5.35 -15.17 9.13
N HIS A 823 -5.34 -15.29 7.80
CA HIS A 823 -5.01 -16.51 7.06
C HIS A 823 -4.08 -16.16 5.88
N PRO A 824 -2.79 -15.90 6.13
CA PRO A 824 -1.84 -15.51 5.13
C PRO A 824 -1.26 -16.73 4.39
N LEU A 825 -0.88 -16.53 3.13
CA LEU A 825 -0.21 -17.51 2.30
C LEU A 825 1.31 -17.38 2.44
N PHE A 826 2.03 -18.48 2.64
CA PHE A 826 3.50 -18.52 2.50
C PHE A 826 3.91 -19.36 1.29
N ILE A 827 4.96 -18.94 0.59
CA ILE A 827 5.39 -19.59 -0.65
C ILE A 827 6.34 -20.73 -0.34
N ILE A 828 6.09 -21.88 -0.96
CA ILE A 828 7.01 -23.02 -0.95
C ILE A 828 7.67 -23.17 -2.33
N PRO A 829 8.90 -23.72 -2.42
CA PRO A 829 9.53 -23.96 -3.71
C PRO A 829 8.77 -25.03 -4.52
N THR A 830 8.28 -24.65 -5.70
CA THR A 830 7.54 -25.55 -6.59
C THR A 830 8.04 -25.46 -8.04
N LEU A 831 7.81 -26.50 -8.85
CA LEU A 831 7.97 -26.39 -10.30
C LEU A 831 6.77 -25.66 -10.91
N PRO A 832 6.89 -25.07 -12.12
CA PRO A 832 5.77 -24.37 -12.77
C PRO A 832 4.51 -25.22 -12.99
N THR A 833 4.62 -26.55 -12.95
CA THR A 833 3.50 -27.49 -13.11
C THR A 833 2.88 -27.95 -11.79
N ASP A 834 3.49 -27.63 -10.66
CA ASP A 834 3.10 -28.08 -9.33
C ASP A 834 2.00 -27.16 -8.78
N ASN A 835 0.88 -27.08 -9.48
CA ASN A 835 -0.26 -26.30 -9.03
C ASN A 835 -0.88 -26.93 -7.77
N VAL A 836 -1.46 -26.10 -6.91
CA VAL A 836 -2.29 -26.55 -5.78
C VAL A 836 -3.37 -27.51 -6.28
N HIS A 837 -3.60 -28.61 -5.54
CA HIS A 837 -4.44 -29.77 -5.89
C HIS A 837 -3.89 -30.68 -7.00
N ALA A 838 -2.64 -30.50 -7.43
CA ALA A 838 -1.96 -31.43 -8.34
C ALA A 838 -0.93 -32.31 -7.61
N PRO A 839 -0.62 -33.53 -8.12
CA PRO A 839 0.39 -34.41 -7.53
C PRO A 839 1.77 -33.76 -7.33
N GLY A 840 2.12 -32.80 -8.19
CA GLY A 840 3.37 -32.04 -8.09
C GLY A 840 3.48 -31.24 -6.80
N PHE A 841 2.37 -30.67 -6.32
CA PHE A 841 2.33 -29.91 -5.08
C PHE A 841 2.46 -30.84 -3.86
N THR A 842 1.87 -32.04 -3.88
CA THR A 842 2.08 -33.04 -2.82
C THR A 842 3.56 -33.33 -2.63
N ARG A 843 4.30 -33.56 -3.71
CA ARG A 843 5.77 -33.73 -3.63
C ARG A 843 6.42 -32.50 -3.00
N ALA A 844 6.14 -31.30 -3.52
CA ALA A 844 6.73 -30.06 -3.03
C ALA A 844 6.46 -29.82 -1.53
N ALA A 845 5.25 -30.11 -1.05
CA ALA A 845 4.86 -29.98 0.35
C ALA A 845 5.59 -30.95 1.30
N GLY A 846 6.23 -31.99 0.76
CA GLY A 846 7.08 -32.92 1.52
C GLY A 846 8.56 -32.54 1.56
N GLU A 847 8.97 -31.50 0.84
CA GLU A 847 10.39 -31.12 0.72
C GLU A 847 10.89 -30.34 1.95
N PRO A 848 12.19 -30.48 2.33
CA PRO A 848 12.76 -29.75 3.47
C PRO A 848 12.59 -28.24 3.41
N ALA A 849 12.70 -27.65 2.21
CA ALA A 849 12.56 -26.21 2.04
C ALA A 849 11.12 -25.71 2.25
N ALA A 850 10.12 -26.56 1.98
CA ALA A 850 8.72 -26.24 2.26
C ALA A 850 8.45 -26.24 3.77
N PHE A 851 9.05 -27.20 4.50
CA PHE A 851 9.05 -27.21 5.96
C PHE A 851 9.72 -25.95 6.54
N ASP A 852 10.90 -25.57 6.03
CA ASP A 852 11.61 -24.38 6.54
C ASP A 852 10.79 -23.09 6.32
N ALA A 853 10.09 -22.97 5.19
CA ALA A 853 9.17 -21.86 4.92
C ALA A 853 7.97 -21.85 5.89
N ALA A 854 7.38 -23.01 6.16
CA ALA A 854 6.28 -23.16 7.12
C ALA A 854 6.70 -22.76 8.54
N ILE A 855 7.89 -23.19 8.99
CA ILE A 855 8.43 -22.80 10.30
C ILE A 855 8.69 -21.30 10.38
N LYS A 856 9.22 -20.69 9.31
CA LYS A 856 9.44 -19.24 9.27
C LYS A 856 8.12 -18.48 9.43
N ALA A 857 7.09 -18.85 8.68
CA ALA A 857 5.75 -18.25 8.79
C ALA A 857 5.14 -18.48 10.18
N ALA A 858 5.30 -19.68 10.76
CA ALA A 858 4.80 -20.02 12.08
C ALA A 858 5.39 -19.15 13.19
N LYS A 859 6.68 -18.82 13.12
CA LYS A 859 7.35 -17.90 14.06
C LYS A 859 6.75 -16.49 13.96
N GLY A 860 6.46 -16.01 12.75
CA GLY A 860 5.76 -14.74 12.54
C GLY A 860 4.36 -14.71 13.16
N ILE A 861 3.57 -15.76 12.93
CA ILE A 861 2.23 -15.91 13.54
C ILE A 861 2.33 -15.98 15.06
N ALA A 862 3.33 -16.65 15.62
CA ALA A 862 3.52 -16.69 17.07
C ALA A 862 3.82 -15.30 17.64
N VAL A 863 4.73 -14.55 17.04
CA VAL A 863 5.03 -13.17 17.48
C VAL A 863 3.79 -12.28 17.39
N LEU A 864 3.02 -12.40 16.30
CA LEU A 864 1.76 -11.68 16.13
C LEU A 864 0.74 -12.06 17.22
N GLY A 865 0.57 -13.35 17.50
CA GLY A 865 -0.32 -13.84 18.54
C GLY A 865 0.07 -13.31 19.92
N VAL A 866 1.36 -13.27 20.25
CA VAL A 866 1.83 -12.64 21.50
C VAL A 866 1.46 -11.16 21.55
N ARG A 867 1.59 -10.43 20.43
CA ARG A 867 1.19 -9.03 20.37
C ARG A 867 -0.31 -8.83 20.55
N VAL A 868 -1.16 -9.68 19.96
CA VAL A 868 -2.61 -9.68 20.20
C VAL A 868 -2.94 -9.86 21.68
N LEU A 869 -2.18 -10.69 22.40
CA LEU A 869 -2.38 -10.91 23.83
C LEU A 869 -1.86 -9.75 24.70
N ALA A 870 -0.72 -9.17 24.34
CA ALA A 870 0.02 -8.23 25.18
C ALA A 870 -0.32 -6.75 24.97
N ASP A 871 -0.72 -6.36 23.75
CA ASP A 871 -0.90 -4.96 23.33
C ASP A 871 -2.39 -4.62 23.26
N GLU A 872 -2.91 -3.94 24.29
CA GLU A 872 -4.32 -3.52 24.39
C GLU A 872 -4.73 -2.57 23.26
N GLU A 873 -3.86 -1.63 22.87
CA GLU A 873 -4.16 -0.69 21.80
C GLU A 873 -4.20 -1.39 20.44
N PHE A 874 -3.29 -2.36 20.22
CA PHE A 874 -3.35 -3.20 19.02
C PHE A 874 -4.61 -4.06 18.99
N ALA A 875 -4.94 -4.73 20.10
CA ALA A 875 -6.13 -5.57 20.19
C ALA A 875 -7.42 -4.76 19.98
N LYS A 876 -7.48 -3.54 20.52
CA LYS A 876 -8.59 -2.62 20.29
C LYS A 876 -8.72 -2.23 18.82
N ARG A 877 -7.62 -1.83 18.15
CA ARG A 877 -7.63 -1.50 16.72
C ARG A 877 -8.03 -2.69 15.85
N MET A 878 -7.51 -3.87 16.16
CA MET A 878 -7.89 -5.13 15.52
C MET A 878 -9.40 -5.37 15.65
N ARG A 879 -9.95 -5.21 16.85
CA ARG A 879 -11.38 -5.40 17.10
C ARG A 879 -12.26 -4.36 16.40
N GLU A 880 -11.88 -3.09 16.45
CA GLU A 880 -12.58 -2.01 15.76
C GLU A 880 -12.60 -2.23 14.24
N ALA A 881 -11.48 -2.65 13.64
CA ALA A 881 -11.39 -2.96 12.22
C ALA A 881 -12.32 -4.12 11.83
N TYR A 882 -12.34 -5.18 12.65
CA TYR A 882 -13.27 -6.31 12.45
C TYR A 882 -14.74 -5.87 12.52
N GLU A 883 -15.10 -5.07 13.53
CA GLU A 883 -16.48 -4.60 13.69
C GLU A 883 -16.93 -3.65 12.58
N GLU A 884 -16.01 -2.85 12.03
CA GLU A 884 -16.29 -2.02 10.86
C GLU A 884 -16.52 -2.87 9.60
N ASP A 885 -15.71 -3.91 9.41
CA ASP A 885 -15.83 -4.79 8.25
C ASP A 885 -17.12 -5.63 8.28
N MET A 886 -17.47 -6.16 9.45
CA MET A 886 -18.74 -6.89 9.64
C MET A 886 -19.99 -6.01 9.44
N LYS A 887 -19.88 -4.68 9.65
CA LYS A 887 -20.96 -3.73 9.30
C LYS A 887 -21.14 -3.55 7.80
N LYS A 888 -20.11 -3.79 6.99
CA LYS A 888 -20.18 -3.73 5.52
C LYS A 888 -20.79 -5.02 4.93
N CYS A 889 -20.69 -6.12 5.67
CA CYS A 889 -21.17 -7.44 5.27
C CYS A 889 -22.67 -7.69 5.55
N ASN A 890 -23.22 -7.02 6.57
CA ASN A 890 -24.66 -7.06 6.93
C ASN A 890 -25.45 -5.97 6.20
#